data_AF-A0A1I1XPS8-F1
#
_entry.id   AF-A0A1I1XPS8-F1
#
_cell.length_a   1.000
_cell.length_b   1.000
_cell.length_c   1.000
_cell.angle_alpha   90.00
_cell.angle_beta   90.00
_cell.angle_gamma   90.00
#
_symmetry.space_group_name_H-M   'P 1'
#
loop_
_entity.id
_entity.type
_entity.pdbx_description
1 polymer ?
#
loop_
_entity_poly.entity_id
_entity_poly.type
_entity_poly.pdbx_seq_one_letter_code
_entity_poly.pdbx_strand_id
1 'polypeptide(L)'
;MIVDRGTAAHPDRAEHTVQVAAKGRGTHRTIAAAVRAARPGAVVLVEAGDYRESLTLDRPVVLRAEHGAGSVTLSPAAGRSEALVAGAHCAVYGFTLRGADPEQPAVRVEDGASLALHDCVVLGGRVEVTGEDTEPGSGVRELTTPDPDGLDFDTDNGADPDLPPAPEAGPALLLLRCRIAGAGGAGLRLSGSARARADDLRIEAVDGTAAVLSGAARLSAERLRVHGTTGAGLRIRGRSALALMDSTLRDTGGSGVLVEDDGALVAGETRITAAGAVGIRLTGAATAELADCRITGSATSGLVVQDTARLTAAGSTVADSRANGLLLLGNGTARLADCVISETGYSAVHLADAARTILLDCRIRDSAEHGLHAVGTAHADLAECGLSRIAMTGLHTDGAATLTARGCRLTDTATGVHALSPAGTELEHCTVLRAAKTGVEAGAGGGVRLAQIRIAGAGAAGIVVDSGATAQVNGGSVEGSSGSGVVVWTGAAPEISGLHIDAPAKNGVYLAEDAGGTFTSCEITGAGFPALHVARGASPVFRRCRVRDCAEDLGLEEGARPAFEDCASYDVRRPTMPQQGGGAVPARTVGGSAVPAPPGAPGAADEEEPDPDAPEENLDDLLAELHALVGLDGVKGDVGSLVKLMQTVRRRQEAGLPAPPLSRHLVFAGNPGTGKTTVARLYGRLLKALGLLRRGHLVEVDRSALVGEYVGHTGPRTTAAFQQALGGVLFIDEAYALSPLHSGNDFGTEAIATLVKLMEDHRDDIVVIAAGYPAEMDRFVASNPGLSSRFSRTLHFVDYDAAELVSIVEHQAAEHRYELSERARTELSGFFARMPRTEGFGNGRSARQVFQEMTERQAQRVAELADPRPEDLVALEADDLPSPTALRT
;
A
#
# COMPACT_ATOMS: atom_id res chain seq x y z
N MET A 1 -10.28 -31.77 62.00
CA MET A 1 -11.45 -30.99 62.48
C MET A 1 -12.11 -30.42 61.24
N ILE A 2 -13.01 -31.11 60.53
CA ILE A 2 -14.40 -31.44 60.91
C ILE A 2 -15.01 -30.35 61.80
N VAL A 3 -15.78 -29.43 61.21
CA VAL A 3 -17.18 -29.20 61.57
C VAL A 3 -17.94 -28.74 60.33
N ASP A 4 -18.74 -29.67 59.82
CA ASP A 4 -19.89 -29.48 58.95
C ASP A 4 -20.95 -28.61 59.67
N ARG A 5 -21.45 -27.57 59.00
CA ARG A 5 -22.65 -26.83 59.41
C ARG A 5 -23.60 -26.72 58.22
N GLY A 6 -24.35 -27.79 58.00
CA GLY A 6 -25.77 -27.75 58.33
C GLY A 6 -26.59 -26.78 57.49
N THR A 7 -27.02 -27.29 56.35
CA THR A 7 -28.24 -26.93 55.62
C THR A 7 -29.42 -26.69 56.56
N ALA A 8 -29.82 -25.42 56.69
CA ALA A 8 -31.12 -25.06 57.22
C ALA A 8 -32.09 -24.87 56.04
N ALA A 9 -32.96 -25.86 55.85
CA ALA A 9 -34.13 -25.73 54.99
C ALA A 9 -35.01 -24.58 55.50
N HIS A 10 -35.31 -23.61 54.63
CA HIS A 10 -36.45 -22.72 54.79
C HIS A 10 -37.35 -22.82 53.54
N PRO A 11 -38.68 -22.95 53.71
CA PRO A 11 -39.54 -23.66 52.79
C PRO A 11 -40.55 -22.70 52.15
N ASP A 12 -40.31 -22.26 50.90
CA ASP A 12 -41.39 -21.78 50.00
C ASP A 12 -40.98 -21.49 48.53
N ARG A 13 -39.83 -21.97 48.04
CA ARG A 13 -39.37 -21.77 46.64
C ARG A 13 -39.56 -23.00 45.74
N ALA A 14 -40.68 -23.71 45.89
CA ALA A 14 -41.17 -24.60 44.84
C ALA A 14 -41.87 -23.74 43.75
N GLU A 15 -41.13 -22.80 43.14
CA GLU A 15 -41.66 -21.95 42.07
C GLU A 15 -42.01 -22.83 40.86
N HIS A 16 -43.32 -22.87 40.57
CA HIS A 16 -44.01 -23.62 39.51
C HIS A 16 -43.12 -24.14 38.37
N THR A 17 -42.50 -25.30 38.60
CA THR A 17 -41.69 -25.98 37.59
C THR A 17 -42.61 -26.81 36.70
N VAL A 18 -42.60 -26.55 35.40
CA VAL A 18 -43.36 -27.31 34.40
C VAL A 18 -42.41 -28.27 33.70
N GLN A 19 -42.65 -29.58 33.83
CA GLN A 19 -41.80 -30.61 33.20
C GLN A 19 -42.31 -31.00 31.80
N VAL A 20 -41.38 -31.06 30.84
CA VAL A 20 -41.64 -31.45 29.45
C VAL A 20 -40.84 -32.69 29.11
N ALA A 21 -41.52 -33.72 28.62
CA ALA A 21 -40.90 -34.97 28.19
C ALA A 21 -41.51 -35.41 26.85
N ALA A 22 -40.69 -35.52 25.80
CA ALA A 22 -41.16 -36.02 24.50
C ALA A 22 -41.62 -37.49 24.59
N LYS A 23 -40.96 -38.29 25.44
CA LYS A 23 -41.24 -39.70 25.70
C LYS A 23 -41.06 -40.00 27.19
N GLY A 24 -42.12 -39.92 28.01
CA GLY A 24 -41.99 -40.17 29.45
C GLY A 24 -43.16 -39.67 30.31
N ARG A 25 -42.91 -39.49 31.63
CA ARG A 25 -43.87 -39.01 32.64
C ARG A 25 -43.84 -37.49 32.85
N GLY A 26 -43.51 -36.69 31.83
CA GLY A 26 -43.61 -35.23 31.90
C GLY A 26 -45.06 -34.74 31.87
N THR A 27 -45.31 -33.57 32.46
CA THR A 27 -46.65 -32.94 32.51
C THR A 27 -47.14 -32.54 31.11
N HIS A 28 -46.21 -32.24 30.19
CA HIS A 28 -46.49 -31.91 28.80
C HIS A 28 -45.59 -32.68 27.84
N ARG A 29 -46.11 -32.98 26.64
CA ARG A 29 -45.38 -33.65 25.55
C ARG A 29 -44.64 -32.70 24.60
N THR A 30 -45.02 -31.43 24.58
CA THR A 30 -44.39 -30.39 23.75
C THR A 30 -44.06 -29.17 24.59
N ILE A 31 -43.03 -28.45 24.21
CA ILE A 31 -42.57 -27.24 24.90
C ILE A 31 -43.60 -26.12 24.72
N ALA A 32 -44.22 -25.97 23.53
CA ALA A 32 -45.25 -24.95 23.30
C ALA A 32 -46.49 -25.15 24.18
N ALA A 33 -46.87 -26.40 24.46
CA ALA A 33 -47.97 -26.70 25.39
C ALA A 33 -47.61 -26.30 26.83
N ALA A 34 -46.37 -26.57 27.25
CA ALA A 34 -45.88 -26.21 28.57
C ALA A 34 -45.77 -24.69 28.76
N VAL A 35 -45.21 -23.96 27.78
CA VAL A 35 -45.12 -22.49 27.81
C VAL A 35 -46.52 -21.84 27.89
N ARG A 36 -47.50 -22.37 27.13
CA ARG A 36 -48.89 -21.87 27.20
C ARG A 36 -49.55 -22.11 28.55
N ALA A 37 -49.23 -23.21 29.23
CA ALA A 37 -49.76 -23.54 30.55
C ALA A 37 -48.97 -22.87 31.70
N ALA A 38 -47.73 -22.45 31.44
CA ALA A 38 -46.86 -21.81 32.40
C ALA A 38 -47.36 -20.41 32.79
N ARG A 39 -47.26 -20.10 34.08
CA ARG A 39 -47.48 -18.75 34.61
C ARG A 39 -46.28 -17.86 34.27
N PRO A 40 -46.46 -16.53 34.15
CA PRO A 40 -45.34 -15.60 34.06
C PRO A 40 -44.31 -15.83 35.19
N GLY A 41 -43.04 -15.93 34.84
CA GLY A 41 -41.92 -16.22 35.74
C GLY A 41 -41.63 -17.71 35.96
N ALA A 42 -42.44 -18.63 35.44
CA ALA A 42 -42.26 -20.07 35.66
C ALA A 42 -41.01 -20.63 34.95
N VAL A 43 -40.45 -21.70 35.53
CA VAL A 43 -39.35 -22.47 34.95
C VAL A 43 -39.92 -23.70 34.23
N VAL A 44 -39.67 -23.80 32.93
CA VAL A 44 -40.00 -24.96 32.10
C VAL A 44 -38.76 -25.82 31.96
N LEU A 45 -38.74 -26.96 32.65
CA LEU A 45 -37.66 -27.94 32.61
C LEU A 45 -37.94 -28.95 31.50
N VAL A 46 -37.01 -29.09 30.55
CA VAL A 46 -37.19 -29.89 29.34
C VAL A 46 -36.22 -31.07 29.33
N GLU A 47 -36.76 -32.28 29.27
CA GLU A 47 -36.00 -33.53 29.16
C GLU A 47 -35.24 -33.58 27.83
N ALA A 48 -34.16 -34.36 27.77
CA ALA A 48 -33.36 -34.51 26.55
C ALA A 48 -34.22 -35.03 25.38
N GLY A 49 -34.09 -34.41 24.20
CA GLY A 49 -34.86 -34.80 23.02
C GLY A 49 -34.80 -33.84 21.84
N ASP A 50 -35.37 -34.28 20.72
CA ASP A 50 -35.61 -33.47 19.53
C ASP A 50 -37.09 -33.03 19.49
N TYR A 51 -37.30 -31.73 19.53
CA TYR A 51 -38.60 -31.07 19.57
C TYR A 51 -38.79 -30.30 18.26
N ARG A 52 -39.70 -30.80 17.41
CA ARG A 52 -40.06 -30.17 16.13
C ARG A 52 -41.27 -29.27 16.29
N GLU A 53 -41.05 -28.08 16.81
CA GLU A 53 -42.06 -27.04 17.00
C GLU A 53 -41.40 -25.65 16.98
N SER A 54 -42.13 -24.63 16.54
CA SER A 54 -41.69 -23.24 16.64
C SER A 54 -42.27 -22.60 17.89
N LEU A 55 -41.42 -21.98 18.73
CA LEU A 55 -41.83 -21.39 19.99
C LEU A 55 -41.96 -19.87 19.89
N THR A 56 -43.09 -19.34 20.36
CA THR A 56 -43.29 -17.92 20.62
C THR A 56 -43.39 -17.71 22.13
N LEU A 57 -42.47 -16.96 22.71
CA LEU A 57 -42.46 -16.61 24.13
C LEU A 57 -43.11 -15.23 24.30
N ASP A 58 -44.42 -15.23 24.50
CA ASP A 58 -45.27 -14.05 24.66
C ASP A 58 -45.41 -13.58 26.12
N ARG A 59 -44.75 -14.29 27.05
CA ARG A 59 -44.78 -13.99 28.48
C ARG A 59 -43.43 -14.35 29.12
N PRO A 60 -43.08 -13.74 30.26
CA PRO A 60 -41.83 -14.06 30.94
C PRO A 60 -41.77 -15.53 31.36
N VAL A 61 -40.81 -16.28 30.85
CA VAL A 61 -40.56 -17.69 31.24
C VAL A 61 -39.07 -18.02 31.15
N VAL A 62 -38.66 -19.03 31.90
CA VAL A 62 -37.31 -19.60 31.84
C VAL A 62 -37.38 -21.01 31.26
N LEU A 63 -36.76 -21.24 30.09
CA LEU A 63 -36.60 -22.57 29.52
C LEU A 63 -35.25 -23.14 29.95
N ARG A 64 -35.23 -24.37 30.49
CA ARG A 64 -33.99 -25.03 30.91
C ARG A 64 -33.94 -26.48 30.44
N ALA A 65 -32.86 -26.84 29.76
CA ALA A 65 -32.56 -28.22 29.43
C ALA A 65 -32.14 -28.97 30.71
N GLU A 66 -32.80 -30.07 31.02
CA GLU A 66 -32.61 -30.83 32.26
C GLU A 66 -31.22 -31.47 32.35
N HIS A 67 -30.73 -32.01 31.23
CA HIS A 67 -29.48 -32.77 31.15
C HIS A 67 -28.29 -31.92 30.69
N GLY A 68 -28.39 -30.59 30.81
CA GLY A 68 -27.33 -29.65 30.42
C GLY A 68 -27.31 -29.30 28.92
N ALA A 69 -26.28 -28.55 28.53
CA ALA A 69 -26.17 -27.96 27.20
C ALA A 69 -26.17 -29.00 26.07
N GLY A 70 -26.94 -28.73 25.02
CA GLY A 70 -27.05 -29.59 23.84
C GLY A 70 -27.97 -30.81 24.00
N SER A 71 -28.51 -31.06 25.19
CA SER A 71 -29.42 -32.20 25.43
C SER A 71 -30.80 -32.02 24.80
N VAL A 72 -31.22 -30.77 24.57
CA VAL A 72 -32.49 -30.42 23.93
C VAL A 72 -32.22 -29.74 22.60
N THR A 73 -32.78 -30.29 21.53
CA THR A 73 -32.78 -29.68 20.20
C THR A 73 -34.19 -29.18 19.86
N LEU A 74 -34.30 -27.90 19.55
CA LEU A 74 -35.53 -27.28 19.05
C LEU A 74 -35.35 -26.97 17.57
N SER A 75 -36.20 -27.57 16.74
CA SER A 75 -36.22 -27.33 15.28
C SER A 75 -37.60 -26.84 14.85
N PRO A 76 -37.73 -26.01 13.80
CA PRO A 76 -38.98 -25.38 13.44
C PRO A 76 -39.98 -26.41 12.92
N ALA A 77 -41.27 -26.12 13.07
CA ALA A 77 -42.31 -26.89 12.39
C ALA A 77 -42.27 -26.64 10.87
N ALA A 78 -42.77 -27.58 10.07
CA ALA A 78 -42.81 -27.43 8.62
C ALA A 78 -43.48 -26.11 8.20
N GLY A 79 -42.82 -25.35 7.31
CA GLY A 79 -43.30 -24.06 6.82
C GLY A 79 -42.98 -22.85 7.71
N ARG A 80 -42.23 -23.03 8.81
CA ARG A 80 -41.64 -21.93 9.58
C ARG A 80 -40.12 -21.97 9.53
N SER A 81 -39.51 -20.80 9.58
CA SER A 81 -38.05 -20.67 9.56
C SER A 81 -37.48 -20.52 10.98
N GLU A 82 -38.22 -19.85 11.87
CA GLU A 82 -37.79 -19.58 13.24
C GLU A 82 -38.06 -20.76 14.18
N ALA A 83 -37.05 -21.13 14.97
CA ALA A 83 -37.23 -22.04 16.10
C ALA A 83 -37.78 -21.29 17.31
N LEU A 84 -37.32 -20.06 17.53
CA LEU A 84 -37.66 -19.25 18.70
C LEU A 84 -37.95 -17.80 18.33
N VAL A 85 -39.08 -17.28 18.80
CA VAL A 85 -39.46 -15.87 18.75
C VAL A 85 -39.72 -15.39 20.17
N ALA A 86 -38.97 -14.39 20.63
CA ALA A 86 -39.17 -13.77 21.94
C ALA A 86 -39.93 -12.45 21.81
N GLY A 87 -41.15 -12.41 22.35
CA GLY A 87 -42.00 -11.21 22.45
C GLY A 87 -42.17 -10.69 23.88
N ALA A 88 -41.45 -11.28 24.85
CA ALA A 88 -41.43 -10.89 26.26
C ALA A 88 -40.05 -11.17 26.88
N HIS A 89 -39.84 -10.76 28.13
CA HIS A 89 -38.58 -10.96 28.88
C HIS A 89 -38.35 -12.42 29.28
N CYS A 90 -37.49 -13.14 28.55
CA CYS A 90 -37.33 -14.59 28.69
C CYS A 90 -35.85 -15.02 28.83
N ALA A 91 -35.63 -16.23 29.34
CA ALA A 91 -34.30 -16.84 29.39
C ALA A 91 -34.32 -18.31 28.94
N VAL A 92 -33.28 -18.74 28.24
CA VAL A 92 -33.13 -20.09 27.69
C VAL A 92 -31.74 -20.62 28.05
N TYR A 93 -31.69 -21.81 28.64
CA TYR A 93 -30.46 -22.44 29.14
C TYR A 93 -30.24 -23.81 28.51
N GLY A 94 -29.13 -23.97 27.79
CA GLY A 94 -28.63 -25.28 27.33
C GLY A 94 -29.28 -25.84 26.08
N PHE A 95 -29.94 -25.02 25.26
CA PHE A 95 -30.66 -25.48 24.07
C PHE A 95 -29.79 -25.45 22.81
N THR A 96 -30.02 -26.40 21.91
CA THR A 96 -29.67 -26.27 20.50
C THR A 96 -30.88 -25.76 19.73
N LEU A 97 -30.80 -24.55 19.17
CA LEU A 97 -31.85 -23.89 18.39
C LEU A 97 -31.48 -23.97 16.91
N ARG A 98 -32.18 -24.80 16.14
CA ARG A 98 -31.88 -25.02 14.71
C ARG A 98 -32.85 -24.23 13.84
N GLY A 99 -32.35 -23.43 12.90
CA GLY A 99 -33.14 -22.80 11.84
C GLY A 99 -33.46 -23.78 10.71
N ALA A 100 -34.51 -23.48 9.94
CA ALA A 100 -34.86 -24.27 8.75
C ALA A 100 -34.15 -23.76 7.47
N ASP A 101 -33.72 -22.50 7.46
CA ASP A 101 -33.10 -21.82 6.34
C ASP A 101 -31.97 -20.91 6.87
N PRO A 102 -30.72 -21.10 6.41
CA PRO A 102 -29.57 -20.28 6.80
C PRO A 102 -29.77 -18.77 6.58
N GLU A 103 -30.52 -18.38 5.55
CA GLU A 103 -30.80 -16.98 5.18
C GLU A 103 -31.94 -16.37 6.01
N GLN A 104 -32.52 -17.11 6.95
CA GLN A 104 -33.64 -16.70 7.79
C GLN A 104 -33.25 -16.73 9.28
N PRO A 105 -34.00 -16.03 10.15
CA PRO A 105 -33.69 -16.04 11.57
C PRO A 105 -34.08 -17.39 12.19
N ALA A 106 -33.14 -18.03 12.88
CA ALA A 106 -33.43 -19.16 13.76
C ALA A 106 -34.00 -18.66 15.10
N VAL A 107 -33.50 -17.50 15.55
CA VAL A 107 -33.94 -16.81 16.77
C VAL A 107 -34.25 -15.36 16.42
N ARG A 108 -35.46 -14.90 16.76
CA ARG A 108 -35.86 -13.49 16.65
C ARG A 108 -36.26 -12.92 18.01
N VAL A 109 -35.74 -11.74 18.33
CA VAL A 109 -36.19 -10.93 19.48
C VAL A 109 -36.93 -9.73 18.93
N GLU A 110 -38.21 -9.64 19.27
CA GLU A 110 -39.10 -8.56 18.83
C GLU A 110 -38.84 -7.29 19.64
N ASP A 111 -39.33 -6.16 19.12
CA ASP A 111 -39.18 -4.87 19.78
C ASP A 111 -39.79 -4.88 21.21
N GLY A 112 -39.12 -4.22 22.15
CA GLY A 112 -39.50 -4.20 23.56
C GLY A 112 -39.29 -5.51 24.33
N ALA A 113 -38.96 -6.63 23.67
CA ALA A 113 -38.67 -7.90 24.33
C ALA A 113 -37.22 -7.98 24.84
N SER A 114 -36.94 -8.91 25.76
CA SER A 114 -35.56 -9.29 26.07
C SER A 114 -35.38 -10.79 26.14
N LEU A 115 -34.22 -11.27 25.68
CA LEU A 115 -33.89 -12.68 25.66
C LEU A 115 -32.48 -12.91 26.21
N ALA A 116 -32.36 -13.80 27.19
CA ALA A 116 -31.07 -14.32 27.64
C ALA A 116 -30.85 -15.75 27.14
N LEU A 117 -29.77 -15.99 26.40
CA LEU A 117 -29.32 -17.32 26.00
C LEU A 117 -28.06 -17.67 26.78
N HIS A 118 -28.07 -18.81 27.45
CA HIS A 118 -26.95 -19.32 28.24
C HIS A 118 -26.61 -20.73 27.80
N ASP A 119 -25.34 -20.97 27.46
CA ASP A 119 -24.87 -22.30 27.04
C ASP A 119 -25.68 -22.87 25.86
N CYS A 120 -26.17 -21.98 24.99
CA CYS A 120 -27.01 -22.30 23.84
C CYS A 120 -26.20 -22.34 22.54
N VAL A 121 -26.63 -23.19 21.60
CA VAL A 121 -26.09 -23.31 20.24
C VAL A 121 -27.18 -22.96 19.23
N VAL A 122 -26.91 -22.03 18.32
CA VAL A 122 -27.79 -21.67 17.20
C VAL A 122 -27.17 -22.19 15.91
N LEU A 123 -27.92 -22.98 15.14
CA LEU A 123 -27.45 -23.65 13.93
C LEU A 123 -28.35 -23.36 12.73
N GLY A 124 -27.79 -23.14 11.54
CA GLY A 124 -28.56 -23.12 10.29
C GLY A 124 -29.54 -21.95 10.18
N GLY A 125 -29.18 -20.80 10.74
CA GLY A 125 -29.95 -19.57 10.71
C GLY A 125 -29.38 -18.52 11.67
N ARG A 126 -29.78 -17.26 11.49
CA ARG A 126 -29.24 -16.12 12.25
C ARG A 126 -29.94 -15.86 13.58
N VAL A 127 -29.28 -15.11 14.46
CA VAL A 127 -29.92 -14.44 15.60
C VAL A 127 -30.22 -13.00 15.19
N GLU A 128 -31.49 -12.58 15.29
CA GLU A 128 -31.95 -11.27 14.85
C GLU A 128 -32.66 -10.52 15.99
N VAL A 129 -32.28 -9.25 16.20
CA VAL A 129 -32.89 -8.35 17.19
C VAL A 129 -33.28 -7.06 16.49
N THR A 130 -34.55 -6.69 16.62
CA THR A 130 -35.10 -5.46 16.07
C THR A 130 -35.50 -4.51 17.19
N GLY A 131 -35.02 -3.27 17.16
CA GLY A 131 -35.52 -2.18 18.01
C GLY A 131 -36.12 -1.06 17.17
N GLU A 132 -37.18 -0.40 17.62
CA GLU A 132 -37.72 0.77 16.92
C GLU A 132 -36.80 2.00 17.09
N ASP A 133 -36.48 2.68 15.99
CA ASP A 133 -35.83 3.99 15.99
C ASP A 133 -36.91 5.06 16.28
N THR A 134 -37.22 5.32 17.54
CA THR A 134 -37.97 6.53 17.89
C THR A 134 -37.04 7.73 17.73
N GLU A 135 -37.39 8.67 16.84
CA GLU A 135 -36.67 9.94 16.76
C GLU A 135 -36.65 10.58 18.15
N PRO A 136 -35.49 11.05 18.64
CA PRO A 136 -35.46 11.80 19.87
C PRO A 136 -36.27 13.08 19.65
N GLY A 137 -37.36 13.22 20.40
CA GLY A 137 -38.14 14.45 20.46
C GLY A 137 -37.22 15.65 20.67
N SER A 138 -37.49 16.71 19.92
CA SER A 138 -36.76 17.96 19.75
C SER A 138 -36.27 18.65 21.06
N GLY A 139 -35.26 18.09 21.72
CA GLY A 139 -34.83 18.61 23.01
C GLY A 139 -33.55 18.00 23.57
N VAL A 140 -32.46 17.94 22.80
CA VAL A 140 -31.12 17.75 23.36
C VAL A 140 -30.13 18.68 22.64
N ARG A 141 -29.39 19.47 23.43
CA ARG A 141 -28.32 20.37 23.00
C ARG A 141 -27.33 19.65 22.10
N GLU A 142 -26.95 20.30 20.99
CA GLU A 142 -25.76 19.99 20.22
C GLU A 142 -24.57 19.78 21.16
N LEU A 143 -24.07 18.55 21.24
CA LEU A 143 -22.68 18.30 21.60
C LEU A 143 -21.86 18.75 20.40
N THR A 144 -21.38 19.98 20.50
CA THR A 144 -20.43 20.58 19.57
C THR A 144 -19.20 19.69 19.43
N THR A 145 -18.73 19.60 18.19
CA THR A 145 -17.42 19.10 17.74
C THR A 145 -16.32 19.12 18.81
N PRO A 146 -15.54 18.04 18.98
CA PRO A 146 -14.31 18.12 19.76
C PRO A 146 -13.37 19.11 19.09
N ASP A 147 -12.89 20.05 19.90
CA ASP A 147 -11.89 21.05 19.56
C ASP A 147 -10.59 20.35 19.10
N PRO A 148 -10.08 20.61 17.88
CA PRO A 148 -8.86 19.96 17.38
C PRO A 148 -7.56 20.45 18.04
N ASP A 149 -7.58 21.52 18.85
CA ASP A 149 -6.36 22.18 19.36
C ASP A 149 -6.14 22.07 20.88
N GLY A 150 -6.79 21.15 21.58
CA GLY A 150 -6.66 20.98 23.04
C GLY A 150 -5.86 19.74 23.47
N LEU A 151 -4.54 19.72 23.27
CA LEU A 151 -3.65 18.67 23.80
C LEU A 151 -2.63 19.27 24.78
N ASP A 152 -3.08 19.59 25.99
CA ASP A 152 -2.21 19.59 27.17
C ASP A 152 -2.26 18.18 27.78
N PHE A 153 -1.15 17.46 27.66
CA PHE A 153 -0.88 16.26 28.45
C PHE A 153 -0.46 16.71 29.85
N ASP A 154 -1.42 16.94 30.73
CA ASP A 154 -1.16 16.99 32.17
C ASP A 154 -1.64 15.68 32.82
N THR A 155 -0.64 14.91 33.24
CA THR A 155 -0.76 13.75 34.13
C THR A 155 -1.17 14.21 35.53
N ASP A 156 -2.45 14.24 35.86
CA ASP A 156 -2.99 13.88 37.18
C ASP A 156 -4.51 14.01 37.19
N ASN A 157 -5.23 12.90 37.24
CA ASN A 157 -6.47 12.80 38.01
C ASN A 157 -6.87 11.32 38.07
N GLY A 158 -6.61 10.73 39.24
CA GLY A 158 -7.09 9.40 39.58
C GLY A 158 -8.61 9.31 39.46
N ALA A 159 -9.07 8.54 38.48
CA ALA A 159 -10.42 8.02 38.40
C ALA A 159 -10.35 6.52 38.12
N ASP A 160 -11.07 5.78 38.96
CA ASP A 160 -11.09 4.32 39.12
C ASP A 160 -11.52 3.58 37.83
N PRO A 161 -10.75 2.57 37.34
CA PRO A 161 -11.04 1.86 36.08
C PRO A 161 -12.19 0.85 36.16
N ASP A 162 -12.82 0.64 37.32
CA ASP A 162 -13.76 -0.47 37.56
C ASP A 162 -15.27 -0.12 37.53
N LEU A 163 -15.71 1.00 36.92
CA LEU A 163 -17.15 1.30 36.85
C LEU A 163 -17.65 1.82 35.48
N PRO A 164 -18.45 1.03 34.72
CA PRO A 164 -19.19 1.55 33.58
C PRO A 164 -20.31 2.50 34.04
N PRO A 165 -20.69 3.51 33.23
CA PRO A 165 -21.84 4.36 33.53
C PRO A 165 -23.12 3.51 33.68
N ALA A 166 -23.89 3.82 34.72
CA ALA A 166 -25.09 3.09 35.15
C ALA A 166 -26.23 3.07 34.10
N PRO A 167 -27.16 2.09 34.16
CA PRO A 167 -27.92 1.59 33.03
C PRO A 167 -29.25 2.33 32.83
N GLU A 168 -29.46 2.94 31.66
CA GLU A 168 -30.80 3.15 31.13
C GLU A 168 -31.22 1.90 30.36
N ALA A 169 -32.15 1.10 30.88
CA ALA A 169 -32.74 -0.11 30.26
C ALA A 169 -31.74 -1.20 29.77
N GLY A 170 -31.81 -2.40 30.39
CA GLY A 170 -30.92 -3.54 30.10
C GLY A 170 -30.91 -4.04 28.64
N PRO A 171 -30.01 -4.98 28.28
CA PRO A 171 -29.89 -5.44 26.89
C PRO A 171 -31.14 -6.23 26.45
N ALA A 172 -31.58 -6.02 25.21
CA ALA A 172 -32.62 -6.80 24.56
C ALA A 172 -32.14 -8.25 24.27
N LEU A 173 -30.84 -8.46 24.11
CA LEU A 173 -30.26 -9.79 23.95
C LEU A 173 -29.01 -9.96 24.83
N LEU A 174 -28.98 -11.01 25.65
CA LEU A 174 -27.82 -11.44 26.41
C LEU A 174 -27.38 -12.82 25.92
N LEU A 175 -26.13 -12.95 25.48
CA LEU A 175 -25.52 -14.20 25.02
C LEU A 175 -24.36 -14.56 25.95
N LEU A 176 -24.47 -15.66 26.69
CA LEU A 176 -23.42 -16.13 27.60
C LEU A 176 -22.99 -17.55 27.21
N ARG A 177 -21.72 -17.71 26.82
CA ARG A 177 -21.13 -19.00 26.38
C ARG A 177 -21.94 -19.64 25.25
N CYS A 178 -22.23 -18.84 24.23
CA CYS A 178 -23.07 -19.24 23.11
C CYS A 178 -22.25 -19.53 21.86
N ARG A 179 -22.83 -20.32 20.94
CA ARG A 179 -22.28 -20.56 19.60
C ARG A 179 -23.35 -20.30 18.55
N ILE A 180 -23.00 -19.60 17.48
CA ILE A 180 -23.81 -19.39 16.28
C ILE A 180 -23.03 -19.96 15.10
N ALA A 181 -23.61 -20.86 14.32
CA ALA A 181 -22.91 -21.48 13.20
C ALA A 181 -23.81 -21.78 11.99
N GLY A 182 -23.23 -21.69 10.78
CA GLY A 182 -23.91 -22.07 9.55
C GLY A 182 -25.05 -21.13 9.15
N ALA A 183 -24.91 -19.83 9.42
CA ALA A 183 -25.86 -18.81 9.00
C ALA A 183 -25.49 -18.26 7.61
N GLY A 184 -26.50 -17.91 6.83
CA GLY A 184 -26.38 -17.16 5.57
C GLY A 184 -26.67 -15.67 5.79
N GLY A 185 -25.96 -14.82 5.05
CA GLY A 185 -26.02 -13.35 5.12
C GLY A 185 -25.38 -12.75 6.38
N ALA A 186 -25.91 -13.06 7.57
CA ALA A 186 -25.34 -12.60 8.84
C ALA A 186 -25.54 -13.61 9.99
N GLY A 187 -24.54 -13.83 10.85
CA GLY A 187 -24.70 -14.69 12.04
C GLY A 187 -25.53 -14.04 13.14
N LEU A 188 -25.18 -12.81 13.51
CA LEU A 188 -25.92 -11.95 14.44
C LEU A 188 -26.31 -10.65 13.73
N ARG A 189 -27.59 -10.27 13.78
CA ARG A 189 -28.07 -9.01 13.22
C ARG A 189 -28.79 -8.18 14.27
N LEU A 190 -28.32 -6.95 14.47
CA LEU A 190 -28.94 -5.94 15.31
C LEU A 190 -29.34 -4.75 14.43
N SER A 191 -30.59 -4.30 14.56
CA SER A 191 -31.13 -3.19 13.77
C SER A 191 -31.93 -2.21 14.62
N GLY A 192 -31.98 -0.95 14.18
CA GLY A 192 -32.64 0.14 14.87
C GLY A 192 -32.01 0.39 16.24
N SER A 193 -32.80 0.51 17.31
CA SER A 193 -32.29 0.80 18.66
C SER A 193 -31.85 -0.44 19.46
N ALA A 194 -31.75 -1.60 18.82
CA ALA A 194 -31.44 -2.89 19.46
C ALA A 194 -30.15 -2.87 20.30
N ARG A 195 -30.19 -3.51 21.48
CA ARG A 195 -29.04 -3.61 22.39
C ARG A 195 -28.73 -5.06 22.72
N ALA A 196 -27.46 -5.45 22.59
CA ALA A 196 -27.00 -6.79 22.93
C ALA A 196 -25.71 -6.77 23.76
N ARG A 197 -25.58 -7.75 24.65
CA ARG A 197 -24.32 -8.10 25.33
C ARG A 197 -23.97 -9.55 25.04
N ALA A 198 -22.72 -9.78 24.66
CA ALA A 198 -22.17 -11.10 24.41
C ALA A 198 -20.94 -11.34 25.29
N ASP A 199 -20.88 -12.48 25.95
CA ASP A 199 -19.71 -12.96 26.68
C ASP A 199 -19.43 -14.40 26.27
N ASP A 200 -18.21 -14.65 25.78
CA ASP A 200 -17.75 -15.93 25.27
C ASP A 200 -18.67 -16.45 24.14
N LEU A 201 -18.93 -15.58 23.16
CA LEU A 201 -19.70 -15.90 21.96
C LEU A 201 -18.76 -16.40 20.87
N ARG A 202 -19.12 -17.52 20.23
CA ARG A 202 -18.47 -18.01 19.01
C ARG A 202 -19.41 -17.86 17.82
N ILE A 203 -18.95 -17.23 16.76
CA ILE A 203 -19.67 -17.13 15.48
C ILE A 203 -18.78 -17.72 14.39
N GLU A 204 -19.25 -18.72 13.67
CA GLU A 204 -18.41 -19.44 12.73
C GLU A 204 -19.14 -20.00 11.52
N ALA A 205 -18.39 -20.26 10.44
CA ALA A 205 -18.92 -20.81 9.19
C ALA A 205 -20.14 -20.03 8.71
N VAL A 206 -19.98 -18.71 8.57
CA VAL A 206 -21.05 -17.80 8.10
C VAL A 206 -20.80 -17.47 6.64
N ASP A 207 -21.74 -17.83 5.77
CA ASP A 207 -21.74 -17.34 4.40
C ASP A 207 -22.28 -15.90 4.40
N GLY A 208 -21.40 -14.93 4.63
CA GLY A 208 -21.73 -13.53 4.82
C GLY A 208 -20.90 -12.91 5.94
N THR A 209 -21.54 -12.11 6.81
CA THR A 209 -20.87 -11.35 7.89
C THR A 209 -21.16 -11.95 9.27
N ALA A 210 -20.18 -12.09 10.17
CA ALA A 210 -20.45 -12.72 11.47
C ALA A 210 -21.45 -11.91 12.31
N ALA A 211 -21.26 -10.59 12.41
CA ALA A 211 -22.25 -9.70 13.02
C ALA A 211 -22.45 -8.40 12.24
N VAL A 212 -23.71 -8.00 12.08
CA VAL A 212 -24.11 -6.75 11.41
C VAL A 212 -24.92 -5.89 12.38
N LEU A 213 -24.44 -4.67 12.60
CA LEU A 213 -25.14 -3.63 13.35
C LEU A 213 -25.59 -2.52 12.41
N SER A 214 -26.81 -2.02 12.61
CA SER A 214 -27.43 -0.99 11.78
C SER A 214 -28.39 -0.12 12.60
N GLY A 215 -28.70 1.10 12.13
CA GLY A 215 -29.51 2.07 12.87
C GLY A 215 -28.74 2.66 14.04
N ALA A 216 -29.28 2.61 15.26
CA ALA A 216 -28.65 3.03 16.52
C ALA A 216 -28.25 1.84 17.41
N ALA A 217 -28.04 0.67 16.81
CA ALA A 217 -27.83 -0.58 17.53
C ALA A 217 -26.53 -0.56 18.33
N ARG A 218 -26.51 -1.24 19.48
CA ARG A 218 -25.34 -1.36 20.34
C ARG A 218 -25.02 -2.80 20.69
N LEU A 219 -23.76 -3.19 20.49
CA LEU A 219 -23.22 -4.49 20.94
C LEU A 219 -22.01 -4.26 21.84
N SER A 220 -22.04 -4.86 23.02
CA SER A 220 -20.85 -5.04 23.85
C SER A 220 -20.50 -6.52 23.84
N ALA A 221 -19.30 -6.86 23.38
CA ALA A 221 -18.84 -8.24 23.30
C ALA A 221 -17.47 -8.42 23.95
N GLU A 222 -17.39 -9.42 24.82
CA GLU A 222 -16.18 -9.84 25.51
C GLU A 222 -15.90 -11.30 25.11
N ARG A 223 -14.64 -11.65 24.81
CA ARG A 223 -14.28 -13.00 24.34
C ARG A 223 -15.06 -13.45 23.10
N LEU A 224 -15.35 -12.53 22.19
CA LEU A 224 -15.97 -12.84 20.91
C LEU A 224 -14.97 -13.56 20.01
N ARG A 225 -15.34 -14.73 19.48
CA ARG A 225 -14.53 -15.46 18.51
C ARG A 225 -15.27 -15.60 17.20
N VAL A 226 -14.75 -14.97 16.15
CA VAL A 226 -15.26 -15.06 14.79
C VAL A 226 -14.28 -15.89 13.95
N HIS A 227 -14.79 -16.88 13.21
CA HIS A 227 -13.98 -17.67 12.29
C HIS A 227 -14.74 -18.12 11.04
N GLY A 228 -14.13 -17.92 9.87
CA GLY A 228 -14.63 -18.50 8.61
C GLY A 228 -15.90 -17.77 8.16
N THR A 229 -15.71 -16.55 7.68
CA THR A 229 -16.77 -15.76 7.04
C THR A 229 -16.44 -15.56 5.57
N THR A 230 -17.42 -15.57 4.67
CA THR A 230 -17.17 -15.20 3.25
C THR A 230 -17.13 -13.68 3.06
N GLY A 231 -17.81 -12.92 3.92
CA GLY A 231 -17.78 -11.46 3.99
C GLY A 231 -16.93 -10.92 5.14
N ALA A 232 -17.30 -9.74 5.65
CA ALA A 232 -16.60 -9.11 6.77
C ALA A 232 -16.76 -9.92 8.07
N GLY A 233 -15.80 -9.79 9.00
CA GLY A 233 -15.98 -10.35 10.34
C GLY A 233 -17.12 -9.62 11.06
N LEU A 234 -16.98 -8.30 11.21
CA LEU A 234 -17.97 -7.45 11.87
C LEU A 234 -18.27 -6.23 10.99
N ARG A 235 -19.54 -5.83 10.91
CA ARG A 235 -19.98 -4.68 10.11
C ARG A 235 -20.87 -3.75 10.92
N ILE A 236 -20.51 -2.48 10.97
CA ILE A 236 -21.15 -1.41 11.74
C ILE A 236 -21.61 -0.33 10.76
N ARG A 237 -22.91 0.01 10.78
CA ARG A 237 -23.54 0.96 9.86
C ARG A 237 -24.45 1.94 10.57
N GLY A 238 -24.76 3.07 9.94
CA GLY A 238 -25.54 4.14 10.55
C GLY A 238 -24.86 4.69 11.80
N ARG A 239 -25.62 4.91 12.88
CA ARG A 239 -25.12 5.41 14.19
C ARG A 239 -24.90 4.27 15.20
N SER A 240 -24.63 3.07 14.70
CA SER A 240 -24.46 1.90 15.57
C SER A 240 -23.08 1.87 16.22
N ALA A 241 -22.99 1.22 17.38
CA ALA A 241 -21.77 1.18 18.18
C ALA A 241 -21.42 -0.24 18.62
N LEU A 242 -20.14 -0.58 18.51
CA LEU A 242 -19.59 -1.86 18.92
C LEU A 242 -18.44 -1.65 19.91
N ALA A 243 -18.54 -2.29 21.07
CA ALA A 243 -17.43 -2.44 22.02
C ALA A 243 -16.94 -3.90 22.01
N LEU A 244 -15.65 -4.10 21.73
CA LEU A 244 -14.96 -5.38 21.72
C LEU A 244 -13.87 -5.41 22.80
N MET A 245 -13.80 -6.50 23.55
CA MET A 245 -12.71 -6.74 24.50
C MET A 245 -12.25 -8.21 24.41
N ASP A 246 -10.95 -8.45 24.50
CA ASP A 246 -10.33 -9.79 24.51
C ASP A 246 -10.89 -10.71 23.40
N SER A 247 -10.96 -10.20 22.17
CA SER A 247 -11.70 -10.83 21.08
C SER A 247 -10.79 -11.26 19.94
N THR A 248 -11.21 -12.26 19.16
CA THR A 248 -10.45 -12.80 18.03
C THR A 248 -11.30 -12.93 16.78
N LEU A 249 -10.85 -12.32 15.68
CA LEU A 249 -11.46 -12.46 14.36
C LEU A 249 -10.42 -13.09 13.44
N ARG A 250 -10.75 -14.21 12.81
CA ARG A 250 -9.83 -14.91 11.92
C ARG A 250 -10.49 -15.42 10.65
N ASP A 251 -9.72 -15.45 9.57
CA ASP A 251 -10.12 -16.06 8.30
C ASP A 251 -11.43 -15.45 7.77
N THR A 252 -11.45 -14.11 7.66
CA THR A 252 -12.61 -13.36 7.13
C THR A 252 -12.41 -13.11 5.65
N GLY A 253 -13.38 -13.45 4.80
CA GLY A 253 -13.27 -13.25 3.34
C GLY A 253 -13.25 -11.77 2.92
N GLY A 254 -13.82 -10.89 3.73
CA GLY A 254 -13.75 -9.44 3.56
C GLY A 254 -12.87 -8.74 4.59
N SER A 255 -13.27 -7.56 5.02
CA SER A 255 -12.60 -6.84 6.10
C SER A 255 -12.77 -7.55 7.45
N GLY A 256 -11.77 -7.52 8.32
CA GLY A 256 -11.93 -8.01 9.69
C GLY A 256 -13.06 -7.25 10.40
N VAL A 257 -12.94 -5.91 10.43
CA VAL A 257 -14.01 -5.01 10.86
C VAL A 257 -14.24 -3.92 9.80
N LEU A 258 -15.51 -3.70 9.46
CA LEU A 258 -15.96 -2.64 8.56
C LEU A 258 -16.87 -1.68 9.32
N VAL A 259 -16.48 -0.41 9.39
CA VAL A 259 -17.25 0.66 10.05
C VAL A 259 -17.58 1.71 8.99
N GLU A 260 -18.87 1.95 8.79
CA GLU A 260 -19.41 2.83 7.76
C GLU A 260 -20.30 3.91 8.40
N ASP A 261 -20.62 4.94 7.63
CA ASP A 261 -21.52 6.03 8.03
C ASP A 261 -21.02 6.75 9.31
N ASP A 262 -21.83 6.85 10.36
CA ASP A 262 -21.48 7.43 11.67
C ASP A 262 -21.15 6.34 12.71
N GLY A 263 -20.74 5.16 12.26
CA GLY A 263 -20.52 4.00 13.11
C GLY A 263 -19.36 4.21 14.08
N ALA A 264 -19.44 3.58 15.26
CA ALA A 264 -18.40 3.67 16.28
C ALA A 264 -17.89 2.28 16.68
N LEU A 265 -16.56 2.14 16.70
CA LEU A 265 -15.85 0.95 17.20
C LEU A 265 -14.97 1.34 18.40
N VAL A 266 -15.09 0.61 19.49
CA VAL A 266 -14.11 0.61 20.58
C VAL A 266 -13.60 -0.82 20.71
N ALA A 267 -12.30 -1.05 20.56
CA ALA A 267 -11.69 -2.37 20.64
C ALA A 267 -10.48 -2.36 21.57
N GLY A 268 -10.52 -3.23 22.58
CA GLY A 268 -9.40 -3.51 23.49
C GLY A 268 -8.92 -4.96 23.34
N GLU A 269 -7.61 -5.18 23.42
CA GLU A 269 -6.99 -6.51 23.46
C GLU A 269 -7.50 -7.46 22.34
N THR A 270 -7.79 -6.90 21.17
CA THR A 270 -8.45 -7.63 20.08
C THR A 270 -7.47 -8.04 19.00
N ARG A 271 -7.55 -9.30 18.54
CA ARG A 271 -6.71 -9.86 17.48
C ARG A 271 -7.52 -10.09 16.21
N ILE A 272 -7.06 -9.54 15.10
CA ILE A 272 -7.60 -9.74 13.75
C ILE A 272 -6.50 -10.38 12.90
N THR A 273 -6.77 -11.56 12.34
CA THR A 273 -5.78 -12.35 11.57
C THR A 273 -6.36 -12.83 10.24
N ALA A 274 -5.56 -12.78 9.18
CA ALA A 274 -5.92 -13.33 7.87
C ALA A 274 -7.22 -12.73 7.31
N ALA A 275 -7.27 -11.39 7.21
CA ALA A 275 -8.39 -10.71 6.57
C ALA A 275 -8.21 -10.73 5.04
N GLY A 276 -9.22 -11.23 4.32
CA GLY A 276 -9.27 -11.35 2.86
C GLY A 276 -9.33 -10.01 2.11
N ALA A 277 -9.52 -8.91 2.84
CA ALA A 277 -9.32 -7.55 2.33
C ALA A 277 -8.49 -6.70 3.31
N VAL A 278 -9.15 -5.89 4.13
CA VAL A 278 -8.51 -4.95 5.08
C VAL A 278 -8.71 -5.43 6.51
N GLY A 279 -7.73 -5.25 7.38
CA GLY A 279 -7.91 -5.57 8.81
C GLY A 279 -9.06 -4.79 9.44
N ILE A 280 -8.97 -3.46 9.48
CA ILE A 280 -10.05 -2.54 9.89
C ILE A 280 -10.21 -1.44 8.84
N ARG A 281 -11.44 -1.26 8.33
CA ARG A 281 -11.78 -0.20 7.36
C ARG A 281 -12.83 0.74 7.96
N LEU A 282 -12.54 2.04 7.91
CA LEU A 282 -13.44 3.13 8.31
C LEU A 282 -13.78 4.00 7.10
N THR A 283 -15.06 4.25 6.86
CA THR A 283 -15.56 5.14 5.79
C THR A 283 -16.64 6.09 6.31
N GLY A 284 -16.98 7.14 5.55
CA GLY A 284 -17.95 8.15 5.98
C GLY A 284 -17.43 9.02 7.13
N ALA A 285 -18.18 9.08 8.22
CA ALA A 285 -17.83 9.79 9.47
C ALA A 285 -17.50 8.82 10.62
N ALA A 286 -17.18 7.55 10.28
CA ALA A 286 -16.94 6.48 11.23
C ALA A 286 -15.80 6.80 12.20
N THR A 287 -15.90 6.26 13.41
CA THR A 287 -14.89 6.42 14.46
C THR A 287 -14.40 5.07 14.97
N ALA A 288 -13.11 4.96 15.27
CA ALA A 288 -12.55 3.79 15.94
C ALA A 288 -11.51 4.17 16.99
N GLU A 289 -11.59 3.52 18.16
CA GLU A 289 -10.62 3.56 19.24
C GLU A 289 -10.06 2.16 19.46
N LEU A 290 -8.74 2.01 19.32
CA LEU A 290 -8.04 0.74 19.46
C LEU A 290 -7.04 0.81 20.62
N ALA A 291 -7.13 -0.12 21.56
CA ALA A 291 -6.15 -0.30 22.63
C ALA A 291 -5.60 -1.73 22.57
N ASP A 292 -4.27 -1.87 22.55
CA ASP A 292 -3.57 -3.17 22.60
C ASP A 292 -4.08 -4.19 21.57
N CYS A 293 -4.46 -3.71 20.38
CA CYS A 293 -4.99 -4.53 19.32
C CYS A 293 -3.87 -5.06 18.41
N ARG A 294 -4.07 -6.24 17.82
CA ARG A 294 -3.14 -6.85 16.87
C ARG A 294 -3.84 -7.22 15.57
N ILE A 295 -3.46 -6.54 14.49
CA ILE A 295 -3.96 -6.77 13.13
C ILE A 295 -2.83 -7.38 12.31
N THR A 296 -3.01 -8.60 11.79
CA THR A 296 -1.96 -9.29 11.02
C THR A 296 -2.46 -10.09 9.82
N GLY A 297 -1.67 -10.15 8.75
CA GLY A 297 -1.96 -11.00 7.59
C GLY A 297 -3.10 -10.47 6.74
N SER A 298 -3.17 -9.16 6.52
CA SER A 298 -4.21 -8.55 5.69
C SER A 298 -3.87 -8.69 4.20
N ALA A 299 -4.82 -9.13 3.38
CA ALA A 299 -4.63 -9.32 1.94
C ALA A 299 -4.41 -8.00 1.18
N THR A 300 -4.79 -6.87 1.77
CA THR A 300 -4.48 -5.51 1.30
C THR A 300 -3.80 -4.72 2.43
N SER A 301 -4.45 -3.69 2.97
CA SER A 301 -3.90 -2.84 4.03
C SER A 301 -4.37 -3.30 5.42
N GLY A 302 -3.58 -3.01 6.45
CA GLY A 302 -3.93 -3.30 7.83
C GLY A 302 -5.07 -2.43 8.34
N LEU A 303 -4.89 -1.12 8.22
CA LEU A 303 -5.85 -0.09 8.61
C LEU A 303 -6.14 0.83 7.43
N VAL A 304 -7.41 1.13 7.18
CA VAL A 304 -7.84 2.07 6.14
C VAL A 304 -8.82 3.07 6.73
N VAL A 305 -8.53 4.37 6.55
CA VAL A 305 -9.36 5.48 7.01
C VAL A 305 -9.64 6.40 5.82
N GLN A 306 -10.92 6.57 5.47
CA GLN A 306 -11.34 7.33 4.29
C GLN A 306 -12.37 8.40 4.66
N ASP A 307 -12.68 9.26 3.70
CA ASP A 307 -13.69 10.31 3.81
C ASP A 307 -13.41 11.27 4.98
N THR A 308 -14.22 11.27 6.04
CA THR A 308 -14.05 12.08 7.26
C THR A 308 -13.86 11.21 8.50
N ALA A 309 -13.57 9.92 8.31
CA ALA A 309 -13.43 8.97 9.39
C ALA A 309 -12.22 9.27 10.29
N ARG A 310 -12.29 8.82 11.54
CA ARG A 310 -11.30 9.11 12.58
C ARG A 310 -10.87 7.85 13.31
N LEU A 311 -9.56 7.68 13.44
CA LEU A 311 -8.94 6.56 14.13
C LEU A 311 -8.03 7.05 15.27
N THR A 312 -8.20 6.48 16.45
CA THR A 312 -7.23 6.57 17.55
C THR A 312 -6.74 5.16 17.88
N ALA A 313 -5.43 4.96 17.97
CA ALA A 313 -4.87 3.69 18.39
C ALA A 313 -3.72 3.87 19.39
N ALA A 314 -3.71 3.06 20.44
CA ALA A 314 -2.68 3.03 21.46
C ALA A 314 -2.16 1.59 21.65
N GLY A 315 -0.85 1.41 21.82
CA GLY A 315 -0.23 0.11 22.11
C GLY A 315 -0.47 -0.99 21.06
N SER A 316 -0.92 -0.60 19.86
CA SER A 316 -1.46 -1.54 18.87
C SER A 316 -0.41 -1.93 17.82
N THR A 317 -0.54 -3.14 17.27
CA THR A 317 0.36 -3.69 16.26
C THR A 317 -0.38 -3.97 14.95
N VAL A 318 0.17 -3.48 13.84
CA VAL A 318 -0.21 -3.84 12.48
C VAL A 318 0.98 -4.49 11.81
N ALA A 319 0.84 -5.74 11.35
CA ALA A 319 1.94 -6.43 10.68
C ALA A 319 1.51 -7.33 9.52
N ASP A 320 2.43 -7.66 8.62
CA ASP A 320 2.19 -8.61 7.52
C ASP A 320 0.99 -8.18 6.66
N SER A 321 1.04 -6.93 6.19
CA SER A 321 0.05 -6.39 5.26
C SER A 321 0.60 -6.48 3.85
N ARG A 322 -0.13 -7.09 2.91
CA ARG A 322 0.31 -7.15 1.51
C ARG A 322 0.38 -5.78 0.84
N ALA A 323 -0.32 -4.78 1.39
CA ALA A 323 -0.19 -3.39 1.00
C ALA A 323 0.35 -2.50 2.14
N ASN A 324 -0.42 -1.52 2.58
CA ASN A 324 0.03 -0.55 3.58
C ASN A 324 -0.27 -1.05 5.00
N GLY A 325 0.50 -0.58 5.98
CA GLY A 325 0.11 -0.73 7.38
C GLY A 325 -1.09 0.15 7.72
N LEU A 326 -0.96 1.44 7.42
CA LEU A 326 -1.99 2.47 7.56
C LEU A 326 -2.14 3.23 6.24
N LEU A 327 -3.37 3.29 5.73
CA LEU A 327 -3.74 4.06 4.54
C LEU A 327 -4.81 5.09 4.92
N LEU A 328 -4.49 6.38 4.76
CA LEU A 328 -5.45 7.47 4.90
C LEU A 328 -5.70 8.18 3.57
N LEU A 329 -6.97 8.39 3.27
CA LEU A 329 -7.46 9.03 2.04
C LEU A 329 -8.52 10.09 2.38
N GLY A 330 -8.81 10.99 1.44
CA GLY A 330 -9.80 12.05 1.63
C GLY A 330 -9.41 13.03 2.74
N ASN A 331 -10.28 13.23 3.73
CA ASN A 331 -10.05 14.02 4.94
C ASN A 331 -9.92 13.12 6.20
N GLY A 332 -9.58 11.84 6.01
CA GLY A 332 -9.42 10.90 7.11
C GLY A 332 -8.35 11.35 8.10
N THR A 333 -8.56 11.09 9.39
CA THR A 333 -7.58 11.42 10.43
C THR A 333 -7.21 10.21 11.27
N ALA A 334 -5.94 10.09 11.64
CA ALA A 334 -5.46 9.04 12.53
C ALA A 334 -4.45 9.55 13.56
N ARG A 335 -4.64 9.16 14.83
CA ARG A 335 -3.69 9.37 15.92
C ARG A 335 -3.22 8.02 16.46
N LEU A 336 -1.93 7.72 16.34
CA LEU A 336 -1.32 6.49 16.83
C LEU A 336 -0.29 6.83 17.91
N ALA A 337 -0.39 6.15 19.07
CA ALA A 337 0.57 6.24 20.17
C ALA A 337 1.12 4.85 20.51
N ASP A 338 2.42 4.72 20.72
CA ASP A 338 3.08 3.47 21.12
C ASP A 338 2.77 2.28 20.18
N CYS A 339 2.49 2.56 18.91
CA CYS A 339 2.06 1.56 17.94
C CYS A 339 3.25 0.97 17.16
N VAL A 340 3.08 -0.26 16.68
CA VAL A 340 4.05 -0.91 15.79
C VAL A 340 3.40 -1.15 14.43
N ILE A 341 4.05 -0.68 13.36
CA ILE A 341 3.68 -1.00 11.98
C ILE A 341 4.86 -1.72 11.33
N SER A 342 4.65 -2.93 10.82
CA SER A 342 5.76 -3.71 10.26
C SER A 342 5.41 -4.62 9.10
N GLU A 343 6.40 -5.02 8.31
CA GLU A 343 6.25 -6.07 7.28
C GLU A 343 5.14 -5.71 6.28
N THR A 344 5.35 -4.62 5.53
CA THR A 344 4.37 -4.05 4.58
C THR A 344 4.84 -4.16 3.14
N GLY A 345 3.94 -4.59 2.24
CA GLY A 345 4.23 -4.75 0.81
C GLY A 345 4.27 -3.45 0.00
N TYR A 346 3.67 -2.38 0.52
CA TYR A 346 3.84 -1.00 0.05
C TYR A 346 4.33 -0.14 1.23
N SER A 347 4.28 1.19 1.07
CA SER A 347 4.56 2.16 2.13
C SER A 347 3.84 1.83 3.44
N ALA A 348 4.55 1.87 4.58
CA ALA A 348 4.00 1.46 5.86
C ALA A 348 2.88 2.40 6.34
N VAL A 349 3.09 3.71 6.22
CA VAL A 349 2.06 4.75 6.39
C VAL A 349 1.94 5.54 5.09
N HIS A 350 0.74 5.57 4.50
CA HIS A 350 0.44 6.34 3.30
C HIS A 350 -0.69 7.33 3.54
N LEU A 351 -0.47 8.59 3.13
CA LEU A 351 -1.41 9.70 3.25
C LEU A 351 -1.59 10.34 1.88
N ALA A 352 -2.84 10.45 1.42
CA ALA A 352 -3.18 11.20 0.22
C ALA A 352 -4.29 12.22 0.48
N ASP A 353 -4.58 13.04 -0.53
CA ASP A 353 -5.59 14.10 -0.47
C ASP A 353 -5.33 15.12 0.65
N ALA A 354 -6.27 15.29 1.59
CA ALA A 354 -6.17 16.19 2.74
C ALA A 354 -6.10 15.40 4.06
N ALA A 355 -5.67 14.14 4.00
CA ALA A 355 -5.55 13.26 5.15
C ALA A 355 -4.55 13.81 6.18
N ARG A 356 -4.80 13.51 7.46
CA ARG A 356 -3.95 13.97 8.58
C ARG A 356 -3.58 12.84 9.50
N THR A 357 -2.33 12.80 9.96
CA THR A 357 -1.93 11.84 10.99
C THR A 357 -0.99 12.43 12.04
N ILE A 358 -1.13 11.93 13.26
CA ILE A 358 -0.21 12.17 14.37
C ILE A 358 0.33 10.82 14.84
N LEU A 359 1.64 10.65 14.84
CA LEU A 359 2.34 9.45 15.31
C LEU A 359 3.23 9.81 16.50
N LEU A 360 2.99 9.17 17.63
CA LEU A 360 3.74 9.38 18.87
C LEU A 360 4.35 8.04 19.31
N ASP A 361 5.66 8.02 19.58
CA ASP A 361 6.39 6.83 20.08
C ASP A 361 6.15 5.56 19.23
N CYS A 362 5.90 5.74 17.93
CA CYS A 362 5.59 4.64 17.03
C CYS A 362 6.85 4.00 16.44
N ARG A 363 6.81 2.69 16.22
CA ARG A 363 7.87 1.92 15.56
C ARG A 363 7.39 1.43 14.20
N ILE A 364 7.98 1.97 13.14
CA ILE A 364 7.70 1.60 11.74
C ILE A 364 8.90 0.83 11.20
N ARG A 365 8.71 -0.39 10.70
CA ARG A 365 9.83 -1.21 10.23
C ARG A 365 9.51 -2.11 9.06
N ASP A 366 10.53 -2.55 8.33
CA ASP A 366 10.40 -3.60 7.32
C ASP A 366 9.33 -3.27 6.25
N SER A 367 9.51 -2.11 5.60
CA SER A 367 8.63 -1.63 4.52
C SER A 367 9.31 -1.79 3.17
N ALA A 368 8.57 -2.31 2.18
CA ALA A 368 9.04 -2.48 0.80
C ALA A 368 9.21 -1.16 0.03
N GLU A 369 8.60 -0.07 0.51
CA GLU A 369 8.75 1.27 -0.08
C GLU A 369 9.19 2.27 0.99
N HIS A 370 8.27 3.13 1.43
CA HIS A 370 8.51 4.22 2.36
C HIS A 370 8.09 3.85 3.79
N GLY A 371 8.70 4.49 4.78
CA GLY A 371 8.23 4.43 6.16
C GLY A 371 6.95 5.24 6.31
N LEU A 372 7.00 6.50 5.90
CA LEU A 372 5.85 7.36 5.71
C LEU A 372 5.92 8.09 4.37
N HIS A 373 4.81 8.05 3.64
CA HIS A 373 4.64 8.72 2.36
C HIS A 373 3.42 9.65 2.41
N ALA A 374 3.64 10.96 2.29
CA ALA A 374 2.60 11.97 2.26
C ALA A 374 2.58 12.68 0.89
N VAL A 375 1.43 12.66 0.22
CA VAL A 375 1.23 13.28 -1.10
C VAL A 375 0.05 14.24 -1.09
N GLY A 376 -0.06 15.06 -2.14
CA GLY A 376 -1.19 15.98 -2.31
C GLY A 376 -1.15 17.11 -1.30
N THR A 377 -2.14 17.24 -0.43
CA THR A 377 -2.21 18.26 0.65
C THR A 377 -2.19 17.62 2.04
N ALA A 378 -1.71 16.38 2.14
CA ALA A 378 -1.69 15.63 3.38
C ALA A 378 -0.78 16.27 4.44
N HIS A 379 -1.07 15.98 5.71
CA HIS A 379 -0.31 16.49 6.86
C HIS A 379 0.09 15.36 7.80
N ALA A 380 1.37 15.32 8.18
CA ALA A 380 1.91 14.31 9.09
C ALA A 380 2.74 14.95 10.20
N ASP A 381 2.40 14.63 11.45
CA ASP A 381 3.20 14.97 12.63
C ASP A 381 3.75 13.71 13.29
N LEU A 382 5.06 13.69 13.54
CA LEU A 382 5.76 12.58 14.17
C LEU A 382 6.56 13.09 15.37
N ALA A 383 6.43 12.40 16.49
CA ALA A 383 7.19 12.66 17.70
C ALA A 383 7.76 11.35 18.26
N GLU A 384 9.06 11.33 18.57
CA GLU A 384 9.76 10.19 19.19
C GLU A 384 9.59 8.85 18.43
N CYS A 385 9.37 8.91 17.12
CA CYS A 385 9.11 7.74 16.30
C CYS A 385 10.42 7.09 15.78
N GLY A 386 10.45 5.76 15.75
CA GLY A 386 11.53 4.97 15.18
C GLY A 386 11.16 4.36 13.82
N LEU A 387 11.87 4.71 12.76
CA LEU A 387 11.70 4.15 11.41
C LEU A 387 12.94 3.33 11.06
N SER A 388 12.78 2.04 10.73
CA SER A 388 13.94 1.17 10.45
C SER A 388 13.75 0.14 9.33
N ARG A 389 14.83 -0.19 8.60
CA ARG A 389 14.80 -1.18 7.51
C ARG A 389 13.71 -0.85 6.48
N ILE A 390 13.86 0.31 5.85
CA ILE A 390 12.93 0.84 4.86
C ILE A 390 13.61 0.82 3.49
N ALA A 391 13.03 0.11 2.53
CA ALA A 391 13.71 -0.15 1.25
C ALA A 391 13.95 1.12 0.40
N MET A 392 13.03 2.09 0.44
CA MET A 392 13.16 3.36 -0.30
C MET A 392 13.47 4.54 0.62
N THR A 393 12.46 5.23 1.14
CA THR A 393 12.65 6.48 1.91
C THR A 393 12.02 6.37 3.27
N GLY A 394 12.74 6.75 4.33
CA GLY A 394 12.15 6.83 5.68
C GLY A 394 10.94 7.76 5.72
N LEU A 395 11.15 9.03 5.39
CA LEU A 395 10.10 10.06 5.30
C LEU A 395 10.08 10.67 3.90
N HIS A 396 8.94 10.57 3.21
CA HIS A 396 8.77 11.10 1.87
C HIS A 396 7.57 12.06 1.78
N THR A 397 7.80 13.24 1.22
CA THR A 397 6.75 14.25 0.97
C THR A 397 6.76 14.67 -0.49
N ASP A 398 5.56 14.79 -1.08
CA ASP A 398 5.34 15.24 -2.46
C ASP A 398 4.09 16.15 -2.56
N GLY A 399 3.96 16.88 -3.66
CA GLY A 399 2.89 17.85 -3.89
C GLY A 399 2.99 19.00 -2.88
N ALA A 400 1.87 19.36 -2.26
CA ALA A 400 1.79 20.36 -1.19
C ALA A 400 1.69 19.73 0.22
N ALA A 401 2.15 18.47 0.38
CA ALA A 401 2.12 17.79 1.66
C ALA A 401 3.08 18.43 2.67
N THR A 402 2.69 18.42 3.94
CA THR A 402 3.50 18.97 5.04
C THR A 402 3.84 17.88 6.04
N LEU A 403 5.06 17.91 6.55
CA LEU A 403 5.55 16.93 7.51
C LEU A 403 6.39 17.58 8.59
N THR A 404 6.08 17.28 9.85
CA THR A 404 6.89 17.65 11.02
C THR A 404 7.38 16.39 11.71
N ALA A 405 8.68 16.29 11.98
CA ALA A 405 9.25 15.21 12.78
C ALA A 405 10.11 15.78 13.92
N ARG A 406 9.83 15.35 15.16
CA ARG A 406 10.59 15.74 16.36
C ARG A 406 11.13 14.51 17.07
N GLY A 407 12.41 14.51 17.43
CA GLY A 407 13.05 13.40 18.16
C GLY A 407 13.05 12.06 17.41
N CYS A 408 12.74 12.04 16.11
CA CYS A 408 12.56 10.81 15.36
C CYS A 408 13.91 10.20 14.96
N ARG A 409 13.96 8.86 14.92
CA ARG A 409 15.15 8.10 14.53
C ARG A 409 14.88 7.26 13.30
N LEU A 410 15.56 7.58 12.20
CA LEU A 410 15.52 6.85 10.94
C LEU A 410 16.80 6.03 10.81
N THR A 411 16.69 4.75 10.44
CA THR A 411 17.83 3.84 10.48
C THR A 411 17.75 2.77 9.40
N ASP A 412 18.84 2.52 8.67
CA ASP A 412 18.89 1.51 7.60
C ASP A 412 17.79 1.76 6.53
N THR A 413 17.86 2.91 5.88
CA THR A 413 16.96 3.31 4.77
C THR A 413 17.76 3.53 3.50
N ALA A 414 17.16 3.51 2.30
CA ALA A 414 17.92 3.95 1.11
C ALA A 414 18.17 5.46 1.15
N THR A 415 17.11 6.26 1.28
CA THR A 415 17.19 7.68 1.63
C THR A 415 16.54 7.90 3.00
N GLY A 416 17.12 8.73 3.87
CA GLY A 416 16.51 9.03 5.16
C GLY A 416 15.24 9.85 4.96
N VAL A 417 15.40 11.07 4.49
CA VAL A 417 14.31 12.01 4.19
C VAL A 417 14.41 12.44 2.73
N HIS A 418 13.31 12.38 1.99
CA HIS A 418 13.22 12.91 0.63
C HIS A 418 12.01 13.84 0.53
N ALA A 419 12.29 15.14 0.50
CA ALA A 419 11.29 16.19 0.47
C ALA A 419 11.20 16.82 -0.92
N LEU A 420 10.11 16.52 -1.63
CA LEU A 420 9.74 17.15 -2.91
C LEU A 420 8.72 18.27 -2.73
N SER A 421 8.07 18.36 -1.56
CA SER A 421 7.06 19.39 -1.33
C SER A 421 7.67 20.77 -1.01
N PRO A 422 7.24 21.85 -1.69
CA PRO A 422 7.59 23.22 -1.33
C PRO A 422 6.89 23.70 -0.05
N ALA A 423 5.81 23.03 0.39
CA ALA A 423 5.07 23.41 1.59
C ALA A 423 5.90 23.21 2.88
N GLY A 424 6.94 22.38 2.79
CA GLY A 424 7.98 22.25 3.80
C GLY A 424 7.94 20.91 4.53
N THR A 425 9.12 20.38 4.77
CA THR A 425 9.38 19.23 5.64
C THR A 425 10.30 19.67 6.77
N GLU A 426 9.81 19.60 8.00
CA GLU A 426 10.49 20.10 9.19
C GLU A 426 10.99 18.95 10.06
N LEU A 427 12.27 18.99 10.42
CA LEU A 427 12.90 18.00 11.31
C LEU A 427 13.63 18.71 12.43
N GLU A 428 13.29 18.36 13.67
CA GLU A 428 13.92 18.88 14.87
C GLU A 428 14.43 17.73 15.74
N HIS A 429 15.69 17.81 16.20
CA HIS A 429 16.30 16.78 17.05
C HIS A 429 16.25 15.36 16.47
N CYS A 430 16.11 15.23 15.15
CA CYS A 430 16.01 13.94 14.48
C CYS A 430 17.39 13.34 14.19
N THR A 431 17.43 12.00 14.11
CA THR A 431 18.66 11.25 13.82
C THR A 431 18.45 10.32 12.63
N VAL A 432 19.29 10.44 11.59
CA VAL A 432 19.33 9.56 10.41
C VAL A 432 20.62 8.75 10.43
N LEU A 433 20.52 7.42 10.44
CA LEU A 433 21.68 6.52 10.52
C LEU A 433 21.71 5.52 9.37
N ARG A 434 22.89 5.35 8.79
CA ARG A 434 23.16 4.32 7.77
C ARG A 434 22.17 4.39 6.61
N ALA A 435 21.95 5.59 6.09
CA ALA A 435 21.23 5.76 4.83
C ALA A 435 22.11 5.27 3.67
N ALA A 436 21.65 4.31 2.86
CA ALA A 436 22.44 3.71 1.79
C ALA A 436 22.83 4.72 0.69
N LYS A 437 21.98 5.73 0.49
CA LYS A 437 22.19 6.87 -0.41
C LYS A 437 22.32 8.15 0.43
N THR A 438 21.27 8.93 0.55
CA THR A 438 21.31 10.27 1.14
C THR A 438 20.69 10.27 2.54
N GLY A 439 21.29 11.02 3.47
CA GLY A 439 20.68 11.25 4.78
C GLY A 439 19.40 12.08 4.67
N VAL A 440 19.51 13.31 4.19
CA VAL A 440 18.38 14.21 3.91
C VAL A 440 18.53 14.82 2.52
N GLU A 441 17.47 14.77 1.73
CA GLU A 441 17.41 15.28 0.37
C GLU A 441 16.22 16.22 0.23
N ALA A 442 16.50 17.50 -0.03
CA ALA A 442 15.53 18.44 -0.55
C ALA A 442 15.60 18.37 -2.08
N GLY A 443 14.68 17.62 -2.69
CA GLY A 443 14.63 17.42 -4.13
C GLY A 443 14.07 18.64 -4.87
N ALA A 444 14.08 18.61 -6.20
CA ALA A 444 13.77 19.78 -7.04
C ALA A 444 12.45 20.49 -6.65
N GLY A 445 12.55 21.76 -6.24
CA GLY A 445 11.41 22.58 -5.79
C GLY A 445 10.92 22.29 -4.36
N GLY A 446 11.48 21.29 -3.68
CA GLY A 446 11.17 20.93 -2.30
C GLY A 446 11.78 21.87 -1.26
N GLY A 447 11.23 21.86 -0.05
CA GLY A 447 11.69 22.67 1.07
C GLY A 447 11.96 21.84 2.33
N VAL A 448 13.13 22.01 2.95
CA VAL A 448 13.45 21.41 4.25
C VAL A 448 13.88 22.45 5.29
N ARG A 449 13.43 22.25 6.54
CA ARG A 449 13.95 22.96 7.71
C ARG A 449 14.47 21.93 8.71
N LEU A 450 15.77 22.00 8.99
CA LEU A 450 16.47 21.05 9.85
C LEU A 450 17.02 21.79 11.06
N ALA A 451 16.66 21.36 12.25
CA ALA A 451 17.16 21.90 13.51
C ALA A 451 17.77 20.77 14.34
N GLN A 452 19.04 20.93 14.75
CA GLN A 452 19.74 19.95 15.59
C GLN A 452 19.71 18.52 15.01
N ILE A 453 19.87 18.41 13.69
CA ILE A 453 19.83 17.13 12.96
C ILE A 453 21.13 16.34 13.17
N ARG A 454 21.05 15.03 13.37
CA ARG A 454 22.22 14.14 13.37
C ARG A 454 22.13 13.18 12.19
N ILE A 455 23.11 13.19 11.30
CA ILE A 455 23.20 12.26 10.17
C ILE A 455 24.52 11.50 10.31
N ALA A 456 24.50 10.17 10.33
CA ALA A 456 25.72 9.39 10.41
C ALA A 456 25.73 8.18 9.47
N GLY A 457 26.84 8.00 8.75
CA GLY A 457 27.06 6.87 7.85
C GLY A 457 26.21 6.89 6.58
N ALA A 458 26.01 8.06 5.96
CA ALA A 458 25.32 8.17 4.68
C ALA A 458 26.21 7.71 3.52
N GLY A 459 25.66 6.98 2.54
CA GLY A 459 26.43 6.44 1.42
C GLY A 459 26.87 7.48 0.39
N ALA A 460 25.94 8.26 -0.14
CA ALA A 460 26.19 9.25 -1.19
C ALA A 460 26.48 10.65 -0.63
N ALA A 461 25.61 11.15 0.25
CA ALA A 461 25.79 12.45 0.90
C ALA A 461 25.00 12.53 2.20
N GLY A 462 25.47 13.36 3.14
CA GLY A 462 24.71 13.65 4.36
C GLY A 462 23.45 14.45 4.05
N ILE A 463 23.63 15.65 3.49
CA ILE A 463 22.55 16.55 3.07
C ILE A 463 22.72 16.87 1.58
N VAL A 464 21.63 16.78 0.82
CA VAL A 464 21.55 17.19 -0.59
C VAL A 464 20.48 18.28 -0.73
N VAL A 465 20.83 19.36 -1.42
CA VAL A 465 19.92 20.44 -1.79
C VAL A 465 19.91 20.56 -3.31
N ASP A 466 18.75 20.27 -3.90
CA ASP A 466 18.53 20.22 -5.35
C ASP A 466 18.28 21.56 -5.99
N SER A 467 18.41 21.60 -7.31
CA SER A 467 18.08 22.74 -8.15
C SER A 467 16.68 23.26 -7.82
N GLY A 468 16.62 24.52 -7.42
CA GLY A 468 15.38 25.18 -7.02
C GLY A 468 14.80 24.74 -5.67
N ALA A 469 15.47 23.84 -4.95
CA ALA A 469 15.10 23.47 -3.60
C ALA A 469 15.53 24.54 -2.58
N THR A 470 14.83 24.57 -1.45
CA THR A 470 15.19 25.42 -0.31
C THR A 470 15.58 24.56 0.89
N ALA A 471 16.65 24.95 1.58
CA ALA A 471 17.06 24.26 2.79
C ALA A 471 17.53 25.27 3.84
N GLN A 472 16.97 25.16 5.03
CA GLN A 472 17.42 25.87 6.23
C GLN A 472 17.94 24.85 7.23
N VAL A 473 19.19 24.99 7.66
CA VAL A 473 19.84 24.08 8.62
C VAL A 473 20.37 24.89 9.79
N ASN A 474 19.95 24.54 11.00
CA ASN A 474 20.36 25.20 12.24
C ASN A 474 20.88 24.17 13.26
N GLY A 475 22.19 24.03 13.30
CA GLY A 475 22.89 23.09 14.17
C GLY A 475 22.76 21.64 13.75
N GLY A 476 23.56 20.78 14.38
CA GLY A 476 23.58 19.35 14.12
C GLY A 476 24.94 18.82 13.65
N SER A 477 24.97 17.56 13.26
CA SER A 477 26.17 16.91 12.73
C SER A 477 25.90 16.02 11.51
N VAL A 478 26.88 15.95 10.62
CA VAL A 478 27.00 14.97 9.53
C VAL A 478 28.32 14.22 9.73
N GLU A 479 28.26 12.93 10.01
CA GLU A 479 29.41 12.13 10.44
C GLU A 479 29.64 10.91 9.53
N GLY A 480 30.87 10.74 9.04
CA GLY A 480 31.30 9.51 8.37
C GLY A 480 30.55 9.17 7.08
N SER A 481 30.19 10.17 6.28
CA SER A 481 29.59 9.95 4.96
C SER A 481 30.59 9.30 4.00
N SER A 482 30.18 8.27 3.25
CA SER A 482 31.01 7.64 2.20
C SER A 482 31.16 8.51 0.94
N GLY A 483 30.33 9.55 0.81
CA GLY A 483 30.52 10.64 -0.14
C GLY A 483 30.76 11.98 0.56
N SER A 484 30.02 13.01 0.17
CA SER A 484 30.21 14.37 0.70
C SER A 484 29.35 14.61 1.95
N GLY A 485 29.76 15.56 2.80
CA GLY A 485 28.94 15.98 3.94
C GLY A 485 27.66 16.67 3.48
N VAL A 486 27.83 17.76 2.74
CA VAL A 486 26.75 18.56 2.15
C VAL A 486 27.00 18.72 0.65
N VAL A 487 25.94 18.57 -0.16
CA VAL A 487 25.94 18.78 -1.60
C VAL A 487 24.88 19.81 -1.95
N VAL A 488 25.28 20.89 -2.61
CA VAL A 488 24.39 21.94 -3.11
C VAL A 488 24.48 21.95 -4.62
N TRP A 489 23.36 21.65 -5.28
CA TRP A 489 23.31 21.53 -6.73
C TRP A 489 22.99 22.86 -7.42
N THR A 490 22.99 22.81 -8.75
CA THR A 490 22.98 23.97 -9.64
C THR A 490 21.84 24.93 -9.32
N GLY A 491 22.19 26.20 -9.04
CA GLY A 491 21.23 27.27 -8.74
C GLY A 491 20.57 27.21 -7.37
N ALA A 492 20.87 26.22 -6.52
CA ALA A 492 20.36 26.15 -5.16
C ALA A 492 21.14 27.09 -4.21
N ALA A 493 20.45 27.64 -3.21
CA ALA A 493 21.05 28.60 -2.27
C ALA A 493 20.56 28.36 -0.83
N PRO A 494 21.09 27.36 -0.12
CA PRO A 494 20.65 27.04 1.24
C PRO A 494 21.21 28.01 2.29
N GLU A 495 20.56 28.03 3.45
CA GLU A 495 21.04 28.73 4.65
C GLU A 495 21.44 27.67 5.69
N ILE A 496 22.76 27.53 5.92
CA ILE A 496 23.30 26.51 6.83
C ILE A 496 24.07 27.20 7.94
N SER A 497 23.71 26.92 9.18
CA SER A 497 24.32 27.53 10.36
C SER A 497 24.64 26.48 11.42
N GLY A 498 25.83 26.58 12.03
CA GLY A 498 26.22 25.76 13.18
C GLY A 498 26.37 24.26 12.90
N LEU A 499 26.51 23.85 11.63
CA LEU A 499 26.62 22.43 11.26
C LEU A 499 28.06 21.92 11.44
N HIS A 500 28.22 20.78 12.11
CA HIS A 500 29.49 20.06 12.22
C HIS A 500 29.55 18.93 11.19
N ILE A 501 30.57 18.92 10.32
CA ILE A 501 30.76 17.92 9.28
C ILE A 501 32.07 17.19 9.59
N ASP A 502 31.98 15.92 9.93
CA ASP A 502 33.11 15.11 10.38
C ASP A 502 33.38 13.92 9.46
N ALA A 503 34.66 13.77 9.10
CA ALA A 503 35.21 12.66 8.33
C ALA A 503 34.40 12.24 7.07
N PRO A 504 33.97 13.16 6.19
CA PRO A 504 33.40 12.77 4.91
C PRO A 504 34.51 12.19 4.01
N ALA A 505 34.24 11.07 3.36
CA ALA A 505 35.21 10.43 2.46
C ALA A 505 35.51 11.28 1.22
N LYS A 506 34.58 12.17 0.82
CA LYS A 506 34.79 13.19 -0.22
C LYS A 506 34.93 14.59 0.39
N ASN A 507 34.10 15.54 -0.05
CA ASN A 507 34.17 16.93 0.39
C ASN A 507 33.36 17.12 1.68
N GLY A 508 33.72 18.11 2.48
CA GLY A 508 32.83 18.61 3.53
C GLY A 508 31.59 19.24 2.93
N VAL A 509 31.81 20.24 2.07
CA VAL A 509 30.76 20.91 1.29
C VAL A 509 31.16 20.89 -0.18
N TYR A 510 30.26 20.40 -1.03
CA TYR A 510 30.37 20.47 -2.48
C TYR A 510 29.29 21.41 -3.02
N LEU A 511 29.69 22.41 -3.80
CA LEU A 511 28.81 23.32 -4.50
C LEU A 511 28.99 23.14 -6.01
N ALA A 512 27.90 22.81 -6.69
CA ALA A 512 27.83 22.64 -8.15
C ALA A 512 27.83 23.99 -8.89
N GLU A 513 27.70 23.95 -10.22
CA GLU A 513 27.74 25.14 -11.06
C GLU A 513 26.66 26.16 -10.63
N ASP A 514 27.01 27.45 -10.56
CA ASP A 514 26.09 28.53 -10.17
C ASP A 514 25.37 28.34 -8.81
N ALA A 515 25.84 27.41 -7.95
CA ALA A 515 25.28 27.23 -6.62
C ALA A 515 25.67 28.40 -5.69
N GLY A 516 24.74 28.75 -4.81
CA GLY A 516 24.91 29.81 -3.81
C GLY A 516 24.76 29.31 -2.39
N GLY A 517 24.22 30.17 -1.53
CA GLY A 517 23.93 29.86 -0.14
C GLY A 517 24.89 30.49 0.85
N THR A 518 24.47 30.48 2.11
CA THR A 518 25.23 31.05 3.23
C THR A 518 25.53 29.97 4.25
N PHE A 519 26.81 29.85 4.61
CA PHE A 519 27.31 28.91 5.60
C PHE A 519 27.88 29.71 6.77
N THR A 520 27.30 29.57 7.96
CA THR A 520 27.68 30.37 9.13
C THR A 520 28.07 29.51 10.32
N SER A 521 29.26 29.72 10.86
CA SER A 521 29.76 29.00 12.05
C SER A 521 29.77 27.47 11.88
N CYS A 522 29.97 26.99 10.65
CA CYS A 522 30.10 25.57 10.35
C CYS A 522 31.55 25.10 10.58
N GLU A 523 31.70 23.86 11.02
CA GLU A 523 33.00 23.22 11.24
C GLU A 523 33.12 21.99 10.36
N ILE A 524 34.18 21.91 9.56
CA ILE A 524 34.49 20.77 8.70
C ILE A 524 35.80 20.15 9.16
N THR A 525 35.78 18.85 9.48
CA THR A 525 36.96 18.12 9.97
C THR A 525 37.19 16.86 9.13
N GLY A 526 38.46 16.58 8.79
CA GLY A 526 38.86 15.27 8.25
C GLY A 526 38.33 14.91 6.86
N ALA A 527 38.03 15.89 5.99
CA ALA A 527 37.56 15.62 4.63
C ALA A 527 38.64 14.95 3.75
N GLY A 528 38.25 13.93 2.99
CA GLY A 528 39.14 13.17 2.10
C GLY A 528 39.52 13.90 0.80
N PHE A 529 38.66 14.81 0.35
CA PHE A 529 38.87 15.74 -0.76
C PHE A 529 38.95 17.19 -0.22
N PRO A 530 39.14 18.23 -1.05
CA PRO A 530 39.08 19.60 -0.54
C PRO A 530 37.84 19.82 0.33
N ALA A 531 38.05 20.35 1.53
CA ALA A 531 36.99 20.46 2.54
C ALA A 531 35.79 21.25 1.98
N LEU A 532 36.06 22.30 1.21
CA LEU A 532 35.11 23.04 0.41
C LEU A 532 35.47 22.90 -1.07
N HIS A 533 34.53 22.46 -1.90
CA HIS A 533 34.64 22.50 -3.36
C HIS A 533 33.62 23.47 -3.94
N VAL A 534 34.09 24.42 -4.74
CA VAL A 534 33.24 25.45 -5.36
C VAL A 534 33.44 25.38 -6.87
N ALA A 535 32.42 24.87 -7.57
CA ALA A 535 32.45 24.71 -9.02
C ALA A 535 32.30 26.06 -9.75
N ARG A 536 32.36 26.02 -11.08
CA ARG A 536 32.23 27.19 -11.96
C ARG A 536 31.00 28.04 -11.61
N GLY A 537 31.17 29.36 -11.58
CA GLY A 537 30.07 30.33 -11.41
C GLY A 537 29.47 30.39 -9.99
N ALA A 538 29.69 29.39 -9.15
CA ALA A 538 29.17 29.36 -7.79
C ALA A 538 29.70 30.50 -6.92
N SER A 539 28.81 31.10 -6.13
CA SER A 539 29.10 32.28 -5.30
C SER A 539 28.57 32.15 -3.86
N PRO A 540 29.03 31.14 -3.10
CA PRO A 540 28.63 30.97 -1.70
C PRO A 540 29.28 32.00 -0.76
N VAL A 541 28.64 32.22 0.38
CA VAL A 541 29.18 33.06 1.47
C VAL A 541 29.48 32.20 2.69
N PHE A 542 30.74 32.15 3.10
CA PHE A 542 31.19 31.46 4.32
C PHE A 542 31.52 32.49 5.41
N ARG A 543 30.90 32.35 6.58
CA ARG A 543 31.05 33.25 7.73
C ARG A 543 31.45 32.48 8.97
N ARG A 544 32.56 32.82 9.61
CA ARG A 544 33.03 32.19 10.86
C ARG A 544 33.19 30.66 10.74
N CYS A 545 33.44 30.16 9.53
CA CYS A 545 33.61 28.73 9.28
C CYS A 545 35.04 28.26 9.63
N ARG A 546 35.16 27.02 10.09
CA ARG A 546 36.45 26.42 10.47
C ARG A 546 36.68 25.13 9.68
N VAL A 547 37.86 24.99 9.11
CA VAL A 547 38.32 23.74 8.48
C VAL A 547 39.47 23.16 9.30
N ARG A 548 39.41 21.88 9.63
CA ARG A 548 40.40 21.19 10.48
C ARG A 548 40.83 19.85 9.89
N ASP A 549 42.09 19.48 10.12
CA ASP A 549 42.61 18.13 9.86
C ASP A 549 42.37 17.63 8.41
N CYS A 550 42.39 18.54 7.43
CA CYS A 550 42.13 18.24 6.02
C CYS A 550 43.39 18.25 5.17
N ALA A 551 43.38 17.52 4.05
CA ALA A 551 44.47 17.59 3.07
C ALA A 551 44.54 18.96 2.38
N GLU A 552 43.38 19.50 2.05
CA GLU A 552 43.18 20.75 1.33
C GLU A 552 41.88 21.37 1.85
N ASP A 553 41.87 22.67 2.12
CA ASP A 553 40.69 23.36 2.66
C ASP A 553 39.74 23.84 1.56
N LEU A 554 40.26 24.31 0.42
CA LEU A 554 39.46 24.91 -0.64
C LEU A 554 39.93 24.51 -2.05
N GLY A 555 39.03 23.89 -2.81
CA GLY A 555 39.15 23.64 -4.26
C GLY A 555 38.24 24.58 -5.04
N LEU A 556 38.81 25.31 -6.01
CA LEU A 556 38.08 26.27 -6.85
C LEU A 556 38.20 25.91 -8.32
N GLU A 557 37.07 25.93 -9.02
CA GLU A 557 37.03 25.90 -10.47
C GLU A 557 37.07 27.31 -11.08
N GLU A 558 37.31 27.38 -12.40
CA GLU A 558 37.37 28.64 -13.12
C GLU A 558 36.03 29.40 -13.03
N GLY A 559 36.09 30.65 -12.58
CA GLY A 559 34.91 31.51 -12.45
C GLY A 559 34.18 31.41 -11.12
N ALA A 560 34.58 30.51 -10.20
CA ALA A 560 34.05 30.45 -8.83
C ALA A 560 34.33 31.75 -8.06
N ARG A 561 33.35 32.22 -7.27
CA ARG A 561 33.43 33.49 -6.51
C ARG A 561 32.97 33.34 -5.05
N PRO A 562 33.58 32.44 -4.25
CA PRO A 562 33.22 32.35 -2.83
C PRO A 562 33.68 33.58 -2.05
N ALA A 563 32.86 34.01 -1.09
CA ALA A 563 33.21 35.04 -0.11
C ALA A 563 33.51 34.40 1.25
N PHE A 564 34.57 34.87 1.92
CA PHE A 564 34.97 34.40 3.24
C PHE A 564 35.03 35.56 4.23
N GLU A 565 34.32 35.43 5.35
CA GLU A 565 34.33 36.37 6.47
C GLU A 565 34.69 35.61 7.76
N ASP A 566 35.72 36.04 8.48
CA ASP A 566 36.15 35.43 9.76
C ASP A 566 36.42 33.90 9.70
N CYS A 567 36.83 33.36 8.54
CA CYS A 567 37.07 31.92 8.37
C CYS A 567 38.54 31.55 8.68
N ALA A 568 38.77 30.32 9.14
CA ALA A 568 40.11 29.84 9.51
C ALA A 568 40.31 28.35 9.24
N SER A 569 41.53 28.00 8.84
CA SER A 569 41.98 26.62 8.61
C SER A 569 43.03 26.24 9.66
N TYR A 570 42.88 25.09 10.30
CA TYR A 570 43.77 24.56 11.34
C TYR A 570 44.26 23.18 10.93
N ASP A 571 45.56 22.91 11.06
CA ASP A 571 46.14 21.59 10.77
C ASP A 571 45.79 21.06 9.36
N VAL A 572 45.62 21.97 8.40
CA VAL A 572 45.37 21.68 6.98
C VAL A 572 46.70 21.64 6.22
N ARG A 573 46.94 20.57 5.45
CA ARG A 573 48.21 20.41 4.71
C ARG A 573 48.40 21.45 3.60
N ARG A 574 47.32 21.83 2.91
CA ARG A 574 47.29 22.89 1.89
C ARG A 574 46.22 23.93 2.25
N PRO A 575 46.57 24.96 3.06
CA PRO A 575 45.64 26.02 3.40
C PRO A 575 45.63 27.08 2.29
N THR A 576 44.58 27.11 1.47
CA THR A 576 44.33 28.08 0.40
C THR A 576 43.18 29.04 0.73
N MET A 577 42.42 28.77 1.82
CA MET A 577 41.38 29.68 2.29
C MET A 577 41.99 31.01 2.80
N PRO A 578 41.43 32.18 2.42
CA PRO A 578 41.94 33.47 2.88
C PRO A 578 41.74 33.63 4.40
N GLN A 579 42.84 33.76 5.15
CA GLN A 579 42.83 34.14 6.57
C GLN A 579 42.76 35.68 6.67
N GLN A 580 41.94 36.23 7.56
CA GLN A 580 41.52 37.65 7.53
C GLN A 580 42.60 38.70 7.19
N GLY A 581 42.30 39.51 6.16
CA GLY A 581 43.07 40.70 5.81
C GLY A 581 43.04 41.15 4.34
N GLY A 582 41.89 41.12 3.65
CA GLY A 582 41.63 41.90 2.43
C GLY A 582 42.24 41.40 1.10
N GLY A 583 41.37 41.17 0.11
CA GLY A 583 41.73 41.12 -1.31
C GLY A 583 41.20 39.90 -2.05
N ALA A 584 40.51 40.14 -3.18
CA ALA A 584 40.10 39.10 -4.11
C ALA A 584 41.32 38.28 -4.58
N VAL A 585 41.23 36.95 -4.46
CA VAL A 585 42.28 36.02 -4.87
C VAL A 585 42.16 35.78 -6.39
N PRO A 586 43.22 35.93 -7.19
CA PRO A 586 43.16 35.61 -8.61
C PRO A 586 43.13 34.09 -8.83
N ALA A 587 42.20 33.65 -9.67
CA ALA A 587 42.09 32.25 -10.10
C ALA A 587 43.39 31.80 -10.81
N ARG A 588 43.90 30.62 -10.45
CA ARG A 588 44.93 29.92 -11.22
C ARG A 588 44.52 28.48 -11.51
N THR A 589 44.64 28.15 -12.78
CA THR A 589 44.39 26.87 -13.42
C THR A 589 45.31 25.79 -12.82
N VAL A 590 44.73 24.75 -12.23
CA VAL A 590 45.42 23.49 -11.96
C VAL A 590 45.34 22.64 -13.22
N GLY A 591 46.51 22.32 -13.78
CA GLY A 591 46.64 21.45 -14.95
C GLY A 591 46.15 20.03 -14.64
N GLY A 592 45.49 19.44 -15.64
CA GLY A 592 44.68 18.23 -15.51
C GLY A 592 45.35 17.05 -14.79
N SER A 593 44.64 16.54 -13.80
CA SER A 593 44.70 15.15 -13.37
C SER A 593 43.26 14.63 -13.35
N ALA A 594 43.08 13.41 -13.83
CA ALA A 594 41.82 12.80 -14.24
C ALA A 594 40.68 12.90 -13.21
N VAL A 595 39.50 13.20 -13.76
CA VAL A 595 38.17 13.15 -13.14
C VAL A 595 37.94 11.76 -12.53
N PRO A 596 37.54 11.63 -11.24
CA PRO A 596 36.96 10.39 -10.74
C PRO A 596 35.54 10.24 -11.29
N ALA A 597 35.24 9.08 -11.87
CA ALA A 597 33.91 8.68 -12.30
C ALA A 597 32.87 8.75 -11.15
N PRO A 598 31.57 8.94 -11.45
CA PRO A 598 30.51 8.98 -10.44
C PRO A 598 30.37 7.63 -9.68
N PRO A 599 30.01 7.62 -8.38
CA PRO A 599 29.66 6.39 -7.68
C PRO A 599 28.36 5.83 -8.26
N GLY A 600 28.39 4.53 -8.57
CA GLY A 600 27.38 3.82 -9.34
C GLY A 600 26.00 3.72 -8.68
N ALA A 601 25.03 3.49 -9.56
CA ALA A 601 23.66 3.14 -9.29
C ALA A 601 23.50 1.94 -8.33
N PRO A 602 22.37 1.83 -7.62
CA PRO A 602 22.04 0.64 -6.84
C PRO A 602 21.76 -0.56 -7.76
N GLY A 603 22.38 -1.69 -7.45
CA GLY A 603 21.96 -3.04 -7.84
C GLY A 603 21.76 -3.30 -9.33
N ALA A 604 22.85 -3.59 -10.03
CA ALA A 604 22.76 -4.54 -11.14
C ALA A 604 22.31 -5.88 -10.53
N ALA A 605 21.12 -6.34 -10.92
CA ALA A 605 20.82 -7.76 -10.94
C ALA A 605 21.91 -8.46 -11.77
N ASP A 606 22.29 -9.66 -11.34
CA ASP A 606 23.34 -10.52 -11.88
C ASP A 606 23.77 -10.18 -13.32
N GLU A 607 25.02 -9.74 -13.46
CA GLU A 607 25.68 -9.70 -14.77
C GLU A 607 25.86 -11.15 -15.24
N GLU A 608 24.90 -11.65 -16.03
CA GLU A 608 25.20 -12.68 -17.01
C GLU A 608 26.11 -12.04 -18.07
N GLU A 609 27.42 -12.24 -17.91
CA GLU A 609 28.34 -12.12 -19.06
C GLU A 609 27.74 -12.97 -20.20
N PRO A 610 27.62 -12.42 -21.42
CA PRO A 610 27.10 -13.19 -22.54
C PRO A 610 28.03 -14.37 -22.77
N ASP A 611 27.48 -15.57 -22.62
CA ASP A 611 28.17 -16.82 -22.91
C ASP A 611 28.80 -16.73 -24.32
N PRO A 612 30.14 -16.75 -24.43
CA PRO A 612 30.82 -16.69 -25.73
C PRO A 612 30.56 -17.93 -26.59
N ASP A 613 29.95 -18.98 -26.02
CA ASP A 613 29.52 -20.21 -26.71
C ASP A 613 28.01 -20.28 -26.99
N ALA A 614 27.23 -19.21 -26.75
CA ALA A 614 25.82 -19.17 -27.14
C ALA A 614 25.70 -19.30 -28.68
N PRO A 615 24.90 -20.25 -29.20
CA PRO A 615 24.80 -20.49 -30.64
C PRO A 615 24.36 -19.20 -31.38
N GLU A 616 25.03 -18.86 -32.47
CA GLU A 616 24.65 -17.73 -33.32
C GLU A 616 23.20 -17.89 -33.77
N GLU A 617 22.31 -17.04 -33.26
CA GLU A 617 20.90 -17.03 -33.65
C GLU A 617 20.77 -16.72 -35.15
N ASN A 618 20.17 -17.64 -35.90
CA ASN A 618 19.95 -17.44 -37.33
C ASN A 618 18.78 -16.48 -37.57
N LEU A 619 18.92 -15.61 -38.58
CA LEU A 619 17.91 -14.64 -38.98
C LEU A 619 16.55 -15.30 -39.29
N ASP A 620 16.57 -16.48 -39.92
CA ASP A 620 15.34 -17.19 -40.27
C ASP A 620 14.58 -17.66 -39.03
N ASP A 621 15.28 -18.06 -37.96
CA ASP A 621 14.67 -18.49 -36.70
C ASP A 621 14.06 -17.30 -35.95
N LEU A 622 14.74 -16.15 -35.95
CA LEU A 622 14.22 -14.91 -35.36
C LEU A 622 13.01 -14.35 -36.11
N LEU A 623 12.97 -14.52 -37.44
CA LEU A 623 11.79 -14.18 -38.24
C LEU A 623 10.64 -15.15 -37.97
N ALA A 624 10.92 -16.44 -37.78
CA ALA A 624 9.92 -17.40 -37.36
C ALA A 624 9.36 -17.07 -35.96
N GLU A 625 10.22 -16.66 -35.02
CA GLU A 625 9.83 -16.18 -33.69
C GLU A 625 8.90 -14.95 -33.80
N LEU A 626 9.23 -13.98 -34.66
CA LEU A 626 8.38 -12.81 -34.92
C LEU A 626 7.00 -13.23 -35.46
N HIS A 627 6.97 -14.19 -36.39
CA HIS A 627 5.72 -14.69 -36.96
C HIS A 627 4.88 -15.48 -35.97
N ALA A 628 5.52 -16.14 -34.99
CA ALA A 628 4.88 -16.90 -33.93
C ALA A 628 4.18 -16.04 -32.87
N LEU A 629 4.55 -14.76 -32.72
CA LEU A 629 3.84 -13.84 -31.83
C LEU A 629 2.36 -13.76 -32.22
N VAL A 630 1.45 -13.77 -31.25
CA VAL A 630 0.00 -13.67 -31.52
C VAL A 630 -0.33 -12.29 -32.10
N GLY A 631 -1.18 -12.25 -33.13
CA GLY A 631 -1.65 -11.02 -33.76
C GLY A 631 -0.53 -10.17 -34.39
N LEU A 632 -0.64 -8.84 -34.31
CA LEU A 632 0.38 -7.89 -34.76
C LEU A 632 0.74 -7.95 -36.25
N ASP A 633 -0.18 -8.37 -37.13
CA ASP A 633 0.11 -8.57 -38.56
C ASP A 633 0.68 -7.33 -39.26
N GLY A 634 0.18 -6.14 -38.91
CA GLY A 634 0.73 -4.87 -39.38
C GLY A 634 2.19 -4.68 -38.98
N VAL A 635 2.50 -4.84 -37.69
CA VAL A 635 3.86 -4.69 -37.14
C VAL A 635 4.79 -5.77 -37.70
N LYS A 636 4.36 -7.02 -37.82
CA LYS A 636 5.12 -8.11 -38.44
C LYS A 636 5.48 -7.79 -39.89
N GLY A 637 4.51 -7.26 -40.65
CA GLY A 637 4.73 -6.82 -42.04
C GLY A 637 5.74 -5.67 -42.14
N ASP A 638 5.63 -4.68 -41.24
CA ASP A 638 6.52 -3.52 -41.22
C ASP A 638 7.96 -3.90 -40.81
N VAL A 639 8.11 -4.73 -39.76
CA VAL A 639 9.41 -5.26 -39.32
C VAL A 639 10.02 -6.13 -40.41
N GLY A 640 9.24 -7.00 -41.06
CA GLY A 640 9.71 -7.80 -42.18
C GLY A 640 10.17 -6.94 -43.37
N SER A 641 9.49 -5.82 -43.63
CA SER A 641 9.88 -4.85 -44.67
C SER A 641 11.16 -4.09 -44.30
N LEU A 642 11.33 -3.74 -43.02
CA LEU A 642 12.56 -3.15 -42.49
C LEU A 642 13.75 -4.09 -42.63
N VAL A 643 13.58 -5.35 -42.25
CA VAL A 643 14.62 -6.40 -42.38
C VAL A 643 15.05 -6.54 -43.84
N LYS A 644 14.12 -6.62 -44.80
CA LYS A 644 14.43 -6.72 -46.24
C LYS A 644 15.17 -5.49 -46.77
N LEU A 645 14.77 -4.30 -46.32
CA LEU A 645 15.46 -3.06 -46.68
C LEU A 645 16.90 -3.05 -46.14
N MET A 646 17.09 -3.49 -44.90
CA MET A 646 18.39 -3.56 -44.25
C MET A 646 19.31 -4.63 -44.83
N GLN A 647 18.77 -5.79 -45.24
CA GLN A 647 19.50 -6.78 -46.04
C GLN A 647 20.00 -6.19 -47.36
N THR A 648 19.20 -5.34 -48.01
CA THR A 648 19.58 -4.67 -49.26
C THR A 648 20.70 -3.65 -49.03
N VAL A 649 20.65 -2.90 -47.93
CA VAL A 649 21.73 -1.97 -47.52
C VAL A 649 23.03 -2.73 -47.28
N ARG A 650 22.98 -3.84 -46.53
CA ARG A 650 24.16 -4.67 -46.26
C ARG A 650 24.80 -5.21 -47.55
N ARG A 651 23.99 -5.77 -48.45
CA ARG A 651 24.48 -6.25 -49.77
C ARG A 651 25.13 -5.15 -50.60
N ARG A 652 24.64 -3.91 -50.51
CA ARG A 652 25.25 -2.75 -51.18
C ARG A 652 26.60 -2.39 -50.55
N GLN A 653 26.69 -2.37 -49.22
CA GLN A 653 27.94 -2.09 -48.50
C GLN A 653 29.00 -3.16 -48.76
N GLU A 654 28.62 -4.45 -48.75
CA GLU A 654 29.50 -5.58 -49.10
C GLU A 654 29.99 -5.50 -50.55
N ALA A 655 29.16 -4.95 -51.46
CA ALA A 655 29.54 -4.68 -52.85
C ALA A 655 30.31 -3.35 -53.05
N GLY A 656 30.65 -2.62 -51.97
CA GLY A 656 31.34 -1.33 -52.03
C GLY A 656 30.51 -0.19 -52.62
N LEU A 657 29.20 -0.35 -52.74
CA LEU A 657 28.27 0.66 -53.24
C LEU A 657 27.80 1.57 -52.10
N PRO A 658 27.60 2.88 -52.35
CA PRO A 658 27.07 3.78 -51.34
C PRO A 658 25.66 3.33 -50.93
N ALA A 659 25.48 3.13 -49.63
CA ALA A 659 24.19 2.87 -49.04
C ALA A 659 23.37 4.17 -48.95
N PRO A 660 22.05 4.11 -49.20
CA PRO A 660 21.18 5.25 -48.92
C PRO A 660 21.22 5.59 -47.42
N PRO A 661 21.22 6.88 -47.04
CA PRO A 661 21.17 7.28 -45.64
C PRO A 661 19.78 6.97 -45.08
N LEU A 662 19.67 5.87 -44.34
CA LEU A 662 18.43 5.46 -43.69
C LEU A 662 18.56 5.63 -42.18
N SER A 663 17.62 6.34 -41.57
CA SER A 663 17.49 6.31 -40.11
C SER A 663 16.98 4.94 -39.68
N ARG A 664 17.59 4.40 -38.62
CA ARG A 664 17.22 3.11 -38.03
C ARG A 664 16.30 3.24 -36.82
N HIS A 665 16.06 4.48 -36.36
CA HIS A 665 15.23 4.79 -35.18
C HIS A 665 13.73 4.72 -35.52
N LEU A 666 12.93 4.21 -34.58
CA LEU A 666 11.51 3.89 -34.78
C LEU A 666 10.65 4.51 -33.67
N VAL A 667 9.39 4.77 -33.98
CA VAL A 667 8.36 5.13 -32.99
C VAL A 667 7.39 3.96 -32.86
N PHE A 668 7.13 3.51 -31.64
CA PHE A 668 6.16 2.45 -31.33
C PHE A 668 4.92 3.08 -30.70
N ALA A 669 3.84 3.18 -31.47
CA ALA A 669 2.61 3.85 -31.06
C ALA A 669 1.50 2.84 -30.78
N GLY A 670 0.99 2.76 -29.55
CA GLY A 670 -0.14 1.89 -29.21
C GLY A 670 -0.38 1.74 -27.71
N ASN A 671 -1.54 1.20 -27.34
CA ASN A 671 -1.94 1.01 -25.94
C ASN A 671 -0.99 0.07 -25.15
N PRO A 672 -1.01 0.10 -23.81
CA PRO A 672 -0.26 -0.84 -22.97
C PRO A 672 -0.58 -2.30 -23.29
N GLY A 673 0.42 -3.17 -23.14
CA GLY A 673 0.23 -4.62 -23.31
C GLY A 673 0.02 -5.11 -24.75
N THR A 674 0.24 -4.27 -25.75
CA THR A 674 0.19 -4.64 -27.19
C THR A 674 1.49 -5.29 -27.70
N GLY A 675 2.52 -5.47 -26.87
CA GLY A 675 3.76 -6.20 -27.25
C GLY A 675 4.92 -5.32 -27.74
N LYS A 676 4.87 -4.00 -27.53
CA LYS A 676 5.92 -3.03 -27.91
C LYS A 676 7.33 -3.45 -27.47
N THR A 677 7.53 -3.71 -26.17
CA THR A 677 8.84 -4.08 -25.62
C THR A 677 9.32 -5.45 -26.13
N THR A 678 8.40 -6.41 -26.32
CA THR A 678 8.71 -7.73 -26.89
C THR A 678 9.25 -7.60 -28.31
N VAL A 679 8.57 -6.83 -29.17
CA VAL A 679 9.01 -6.58 -30.55
C VAL A 679 10.31 -5.78 -30.58
N ALA A 680 10.52 -4.83 -29.66
CA ALA A 680 11.77 -4.06 -29.57
C ALA A 680 12.98 -4.95 -29.29
N ARG A 681 12.84 -5.91 -28.37
CA ARG A 681 13.89 -6.90 -28.05
C ARG A 681 14.21 -7.78 -29.26
N LEU A 682 13.18 -8.29 -29.93
CA LEU A 682 13.35 -9.12 -31.12
C LEU A 682 13.96 -8.36 -32.29
N TYR A 683 13.58 -7.09 -32.46
CA TYR A 683 14.18 -6.22 -33.47
C TYR A 683 15.68 -6.02 -33.24
N GLY A 684 16.13 -5.79 -32.00
CA GLY A 684 17.56 -5.73 -31.66
C GLY A 684 18.34 -6.98 -32.06
N ARG A 685 17.79 -8.16 -31.75
CA ARG A 685 18.36 -9.47 -32.13
C ARG A 685 18.40 -9.65 -33.65
N LEU A 686 17.32 -9.31 -34.36
CA LEU A 686 17.27 -9.34 -35.84
C LEU A 686 18.38 -8.48 -36.46
N LEU A 687 18.61 -7.27 -35.93
CA LEU A 687 19.66 -6.39 -36.42
C LEU A 687 21.08 -6.89 -36.11
N LYS A 688 21.28 -7.57 -34.98
CA LYS A 688 22.53 -8.26 -34.66
C LYS A 688 22.80 -9.41 -35.63
N ALA A 689 21.82 -10.27 -35.89
CA ALA A 689 21.93 -11.36 -36.87
C ALA A 689 22.21 -10.82 -38.30
N LEU A 690 21.68 -9.65 -38.62
CA LEU A 690 21.99 -8.92 -39.85
C LEU A 690 23.36 -8.22 -39.83
N GLY A 691 24.14 -8.30 -38.76
CA GLY A 691 25.47 -7.66 -38.65
C GLY A 691 25.43 -6.14 -38.60
N LEU A 692 24.27 -5.55 -38.29
CA LEU A 692 24.06 -4.10 -38.22
C LEU A 692 24.20 -3.54 -36.81
N LEU A 693 24.09 -4.40 -35.79
CA LEU A 693 24.36 -4.10 -34.39
C LEU A 693 25.37 -5.10 -33.85
N ARG A 694 26.25 -4.66 -32.93
CA ARG A 694 27.32 -5.49 -32.37
C ARG A 694 26.80 -6.51 -31.34
N ARG A 695 25.76 -6.16 -30.57
CA ARG A 695 25.27 -6.95 -29.43
C ARG A 695 23.77 -7.25 -29.50
N GLY A 696 22.96 -6.30 -30.00
CA GLY A 696 21.51 -6.47 -30.16
C GLY A 696 20.70 -6.50 -28.86
N HIS A 697 21.30 -6.16 -27.72
CA HIS A 697 20.63 -6.12 -26.42
C HIS A 697 19.67 -4.93 -26.32
N LEU A 698 18.66 -5.05 -25.47
CA LEU A 698 17.67 -3.99 -25.21
C LEU A 698 17.96 -3.33 -23.85
N VAL A 699 18.06 -2.01 -23.83
CA VAL A 699 18.07 -1.20 -22.61
C VAL A 699 16.77 -0.40 -22.57
N GLU A 700 15.95 -0.67 -21.57
CA GLU A 700 14.65 -0.02 -21.36
C GLU A 700 14.79 1.11 -20.34
N VAL A 701 14.28 2.28 -20.67
CA VAL A 701 14.36 3.50 -19.87
C VAL A 701 13.05 4.27 -19.93
N ASP A 702 12.77 5.05 -18.89
CA ASP A 702 11.66 5.99 -18.85
C ASP A 702 12.17 7.43 -18.70
N ARG A 703 11.25 8.39 -18.47
CA ARG A 703 11.61 9.80 -18.22
C ARG A 703 12.60 9.95 -17.06
N SER A 704 12.45 9.21 -15.97
CA SER A 704 13.29 9.33 -14.77
C SER A 704 14.72 8.83 -15.02
N ALA A 705 14.90 7.90 -15.95
CA ALA A 705 16.21 7.40 -16.35
C ALA A 705 16.96 8.36 -17.29
N LEU A 706 16.26 9.26 -17.99
CA LEU A 706 16.86 10.18 -18.97
C LEU A 706 16.99 11.62 -18.47
N VAL A 707 15.98 12.11 -17.76
CA VAL A 707 15.93 13.48 -17.25
C VAL A 707 16.52 13.50 -15.85
N GLY A 708 17.55 14.31 -15.67
CA GLY A 708 18.09 14.58 -14.35
C GLY A 708 17.12 15.44 -13.56
N GLU A 709 17.07 15.23 -12.25
CA GLU A 709 16.28 16.08 -11.34
C GLU A 709 16.83 17.53 -11.30
N TYR A 710 18.08 17.72 -11.75
CA TYR A 710 18.87 18.94 -11.64
C TYR A 710 19.29 19.52 -13.01
N VAL A 711 19.49 20.85 -13.08
CA VAL A 711 20.05 21.55 -14.26
C VAL A 711 21.45 21.02 -14.58
N GLY A 712 21.70 20.61 -15.83
CA GLY A 712 23.01 20.09 -16.26
C GLY A 712 23.25 18.61 -15.94
N HIS A 713 22.33 17.93 -15.25
CA HIS A 713 22.38 16.48 -15.04
C HIS A 713 21.69 15.70 -16.15
N THR A 714 20.77 16.34 -16.85
CA THR A 714 19.99 15.69 -17.90
C THR A 714 20.88 15.24 -19.06
N GLY A 715 21.79 16.09 -19.54
CA GLY A 715 22.77 15.71 -20.56
C GLY A 715 23.60 14.47 -20.18
N PRO A 716 24.34 14.46 -19.05
CA PRO A 716 25.11 13.30 -18.60
C PRO A 716 24.28 12.04 -18.38
N ARG A 717 23.07 12.16 -17.83
CA ARG A 717 22.19 11.02 -17.53
C ARG A 717 21.60 10.40 -18.80
N THR A 718 21.10 11.23 -19.71
CA THR A 718 20.71 10.81 -21.07
C THR A 718 21.89 10.16 -21.79
N THR A 719 23.11 10.71 -21.65
CA THR A 719 24.32 10.14 -22.25
C THR A 719 24.68 8.78 -21.67
N ALA A 720 24.59 8.60 -20.34
CA ALA A 720 24.89 7.34 -19.69
C ALA A 720 23.91 6.23 -20.11
N ALA A 721 22.61 6.52 -20.11
CA ALA A 721 21.58 5.59 -20.60
C ALA A 721 21.81 5.21 -22.08
N PHE A 722 22.16 6.20 -22.92
CA PHE A 722 22.48 5.95 -24.32
C PHE A 722 23.74 5.09 -24.49
N GLN A 723 24.78 5.34 -23.69
CA GLN A 723 26.02 4.58 -23.73
C GLN A 723 25.82 3.11 -23.35
N GLN A 724 24.96 2.83 -22.38
CA GLN A 724 24.59 1.45 -22.00
C GLN A 724 23.93 0.70 -23.18
N ALA A 725 23.22 1.42 -24.05
CA ALA A 725 22.55 0.86 -25.22
C ALA A 725 23.41 0.76 -26.49
N LEU A 726 24.66 1.24 -26.47
CA LEU A 726 25.56 1.18 -27.64
C LEU A 726 25.81 -0.27 -28.08
N GLY A 727 25.71 -0.51 -29.39
CA GLY A 727 25.72 -1.84 -29.99
C GLY A 727 24.39 -2.58 -29.91
N GLY A 728 23.34 -1.95 -29.35
CA GLY A 728 22.02 -2.53 -29.09
C GLY A 728 20.87 -1.55 -29.38
N VAL A 729 19.81 -1.64 -28.59
CA VAL A 729 18.58 -0.85 -28.71
C VAL A 729 18.32 -0.09 -27.40
N LEU A 730 18.14 1.23 -27.49
CA LEU A 730 17.61 2.06 -26.41
C LEU A 730 16.08 2.19 -26.61
N PHE A 731 15.30 1.64 -25.69
CA PHE A 731 13.85 1.71 -25.70
C PHE A 731 13.39 2.70 -24.64
N ILE A 732 12.72 3.77 -25.06
CA ILE A 732 12.24 4.85 -24.20
C ILE A 732 10.72 4.69 -24.07
N ASP A 733 10.27 4.21 -22.92
CA ASP A 733 8.84 4.06 -22.65
C ASP A 733 8.20 5.38 -22.23
N GLU A 734 6.95 5.58 -22.65
CA GLU A 734 6.19 6.84 -22.52
C GLU A 734 7.02 8.09 -22.89
N ALA A 735 7.71 8.04 -24.04
CA ALA A 735 8.70 9.04 -24.45
C ALA A 735 8.13 10.47 -24.56
N TYR A 736 6.83 10.61 -24.83
CA TYR A 736 6.16 11.92 -24.83
C TYR A 736 6.20 12.61 -23.47
N ALA A 737 6.41 11.86 -22.38
CA ALA A 737 6.58 12.43 -21.05
C ALA A 737 7.76 13.40 -21.04
N LEU A 738 8.77 13.26 -21.91
CA LEU A 738 9.88 14.19 -22.07
C LEU A 738 9.46 15.59 -22.57
N SER A 739 8.29 15.74 -23.20
CA SER A 739 7.79 17.02 -23.72
C SER A 739 6.31 17.27 -23.34
N PRO A 740 5.99 17.63 -22.07
CA PRO A 740 4.61 17.89 -21.63
C PRO A 740 4.02 19.20 -22.20
N LEU A 741 2.69 19.25 -22.39
CA LEU A 741 1.99 20.39 -23.04
C LEU A 741 1.82 21.66 -22.19
N HIS A 742 1.91 21.57 -20.86
CA HIS A 742 1.62 22.68 -19.95
C HIS A 742 2.73 22.93 -18.91
N SER A 743 3.94 22.44 -19.17
CA SER A 743 5.08 22.59 -18.27
C SER A 743 6.21 23.29 -19.02
N GLY A 744 6.52 24.52 -18.62
CA GLY A 744 7.69 25.26 -19.10
C GLY A 744 9.01 24.74 -18.49
N ASN A 745 9.21 23.42 -18.43
CA ASN A 745 10.41 22.81 -17.85
C ASN A 745 11.46 22.51 -18.92
N ASP A 746 12.59 23.20 -18.87
CA ASP A 746 13.69 23.15 -19.85
C ASP A 746 14.45 21.80 -19.88
N PHE A 747 14.35 20.97 -18.84
CA PHE A 747 15.12 19.72 -18.72
C PHE A 747 14.70 18.63 -19.71
N GLY A 748 13.40 18.50 -19.99
CA GLY A 748 12.92 17.55 -21.00
C GLY A 748 13.47 17.89 -22.39
N THR A 749 13.55 19.19 -22.70
CA THR A 749 14.15 19.71 -23.93
C THR A 749 15.66 19.44 -23.99
N GLU A 750 16.38 19.54 -22.87
CA GLU A 750 17.80 19.19 -22.77
C GLU A 750 18.04 17.68 -23.04
N ALA A 751 17.19 16.80 -22.49
CA ALA A 751 17.24 15.36 -22.77
C ALA A 751 17.03 15.09 -24.26
N ILE A 752 16.00 15.70 -24.85
CA ILE A 752 15.69 15.58 -26.28
C ILE A 752 16.86 16.08 -27.13
N ALA A 753 17.43 17.25 -26.82
CA ALA A 753 18.56 17.82 -27.54
C ALA A 753 19.81 16.91 -27.47
N THR A 754 20.09 16.39 -26.28
CA THR A 754 21.21 15.45 -26.05
C THR A 754 20.99 14.15 -26.81
N LEU A 755 19.78 13.57 -26.74
CA LEU A 755 19.41 12.36 -27.44
C LEU A 755 19.53 12.53 -28.97
N VAL A 756 19.00 13.62 -29.53
CA VAL A 756 19.07 13.94 -30.97
C VAL A 756 20.52 14.06 -31.45
N LYS A 757 21.40 14.65 -30.63
CA LYS A 757 22.84 14.74 -30.91
C LYS A 757 23.48 13.35 -30.93
N LEU A 758 23.29 12.56 -29.87
CA LEU A 758 23.87 11.22 -29.75
C LEU A 758 23.35 10.26 -30.83
N MET A 759 22.09 10.36 -31.21
CA MET A 759 21.50 9.62 -32.34
C MET A 759 22.19 9.91 -33.67
N GLU A 760 22.70 11.14 -33.87
CA GLU A 760 23.48 11.46 -35.07
C GLU A 760 24.90 10.92 -34.99
N ASP A 761 25.56 11.17 -33.87
CA ASP A 761 26.98 10.82 -33.65
C ASP A 761 27.19 9.30 -33.68
N HIS A 762 26.17 8.51 -33.30
CA HIS A 762 26.23 7.04 -33.17
C HIS A 762 25.23 6.29 -34.07
N ARG A 763 24.75 6.89 -35.16
CA ARG A 763 23.67 6.35 -36.01
C ARG A 763 23.86 4.93 -36.59
N ASP A 764 25.11 4.46 -36.68
CA ASP A 764 25.45 3.14 -37.22
C ASP A 764 25.60 2.06 -36.15
N ASP A 765 25.59 2.44 -34.87
CA ASP A 765 25.94 1.57 -33.74
C ASP A 765 24.81 1.38 -32.72
N ILE A 766 23.69 2.09 -32.88
CA ILE A 766 22.55 2.00 -31.96
C ILE A 766 21.23 2.21 -32.69
N VAL A 767 20.17 1.59 -32.16
CA VAL A 767 18.79 1.92 -32.50
C VAL A 767 18.12 2.54 -31.30
N VAL A 768 17.31 3.57 -31.53
CA VAL A 768 16.49 4.21 -30.49
C VAL A 768 15.04 4.00 -30.88
N ILE A 769 14.25 3.49 -29.95
CA ILE A 769 12.82 3.26 -30.10
C ILE A 769 12.10 4.10 -29.06
N ALA A 770 11.28 5.05 -29.52
CA ALA A 770 10.43 5.84 -28.63
C ALA A 770 9.02 5.24 -28.62
N ALA A 771 8.49 4.91 -27.44
CA ALA A 771 7.20 4.26 -27.29
C ALA A 771 6.20 5.10 -26.50
N GLY A 772 4.91 4.93 -26.79
CA GLY A 772 3.83 5.58 -26.07
C GLY A 772 2.48 5.50 -26.80
N TYR A 773 1.50 6.26 -26.32
CA TYR A 773 0.17 6.34 -26.94
C TYR A 773 0.21 7.08 -28.30
N PRO A 774 -0.64 6.71 -29.27
CA PRO A 774 -0.55 7.23 -30.63
C PRO A 774 -0.60 8.77 -30.76
N ALA A 775 -1.58 9.43 -30.12
CA ALA A 775 -1.76 10.87 -30.25
C ALA A 775 -0.63 11.66 -29.53
N GLU A 776 -0.10 11.10 -28.46
CA GLU A 776 0.98 11.62 -27.66
C GLU A 776 2.31 11.51 -28.41
N MET A 777 2.54 10.39 -29.10
CA MET A 777 3.73 10.17 -29.90
C MET A 777 3.78 11.07 -31.13
N ASP A 778 2.65 11.29 -31.80
CA ASP A 778 2.58 12.26 -32.91
C ASP A 778 2.98 13.67 -32.43
N ARG A 779 2.50 14.08 -31.26
CA ARG A 779 2.87 15.36 -30.63
C ARG A 779 4.33 15.41 -30.22
N PHE A 780 4.86 14.33 -29.62
CA PHE A 780 6.25 14.25 -29.20
C PHE A 780 7.21 14.37 -30.38
N VAL A 781 6.97 13.64 -31.48
CA VAL A 781 7.81 13.72 -32.67
C VAL A 781 7.74 15.12 -33.30
N ALA A 782 6.57 15.75 -33.30
CA ALA A 782 6.37 17.11 -33.79
C ALA A 782 6.98 18.20 -32.88
N SER A 783 7.27 17.89 -31.61
CA SER A 783 7.78 18.86 -30.63
C SER A 783 9.19 19.39 -30.98
N ASN A 784 9.99 18.61 -31.71
CA ASN A 784 11.34 18.98 -32.08
C ASN A 784 11.67 18.52 -33.52
N PRO A 785 12.11 19.43 -34.42
CA PRO A 785 12.48 19.07 -35.80
C PRO A 785 13.55 17.97 -35.90
N GLY A 786 14.47 17.90 -34.93
CA GLY A 786 15.50 16.87 -34.84
C GLY A 786 14.90 15.47 -34.63
N LEU A 787 13.86 15.36 -33.80
CA LEU A 787 13.12 14.11 -33.59
C LEU A 787 12.40 13.70 -34.88
N SER A 788 11.64 14.60 -35.50
CA SER A 788 10.96 14.35 -36.79
C SER A 788 11.91 13.84 -37.88
N SER A 789 13.13 14.37 -37.95
CA SER A 789 14.12 13.94 -38.95
C SER A 789 14.72 12.56 -38.68
N ARG A 790 14.81 12.14 -37.42
CA ARG A 790 15.46 10.88 -37.02
C ARG A 790 14.45 9.76 -36.83
N PHE A 791 13.24 10.05 -36.37
CA PHE A 791 12.14 9.09 -36.26
C PHE A 791 11.33 9.07 -37.57
N SER A 792 11.89 8.41 -38.59
CA SER A 792 11.32 8.41 -39.94
C SER A 792 10.14 7.44 -40.14
N ARG A 793 9.87 6.57 -39.16
CA ARG A 793 8.84 5.53 -39.25
C ARG A 793 8.18 5.29 -37.90
N THR A 794 6.86 5.11 -37.94
CA THR A 794 6.03 4.75 -36.79
C THR A 794 5.42 3.37 -37.04
N LEU A 795 5.60 2.46 -36.10
CA LEU A 795 4.90 1.17 -36.05
C LEU A 795 3.70 1.31 -35.13
N HIS A 796 2.51 1.04 -35.68
CA HIS A 796 1.25 1.12 -34.94
C HIS A 796 0.88 -0.23 -34.35
N PHE A 797 0.88 -0.31 -33.03
CA PHE A 797 0.47 -1.47 -32.25
C PHE A 797 -1.01 -1.36 -31.92
N VAL A 798 -1.83 -2.01 -32.75
CA VAL A 798 -3.29 -2.05 -32.58
C VAL A 798 -3.68 -2.94 -31.41
N ASP A 799 -4.84 -2.67 -30.81
CA ASP A 799 -5.39 -3.51 -29.74
C ASP A 799 -5.74 -4.90 -30.27
N TYR A 800 -5.39 -5.94 -29.50
CA TYR A 800 -5.70 -7.32 -29.85
C TYR A 800 -7.20 -7.55 -29.90
N ASP A 801 -7.71 -8.22 -30.94
CA ASP A 801 -9.09 -8.68 -31.01
C ASP A 801 -9.40 -9.74 -29.94
N ALA A 802 -10.68 -10.08 -29.75
CA ALA A 802 -11.07 -11.05 -28.71
C ALA A 802 -10.48 -12.45 -28.97
N ALA A 803 -10.32 -12.86 -30.23
CA ALA A 803 -9.74 -14.15 -30.60
C ALA A 803 -8.22 -14.16 -30.36
N GLU A 804 -7.55 -13.04 -30.62
CA GLU A 804 -6.13 -12.84 -30.31
C GLU A 804 -5.87 -12.84 -28.80
N LEU A 805 -6.71 -12.18 -28.00
CA LEU A 805 -6.61 -12.22 -26.53
C LEU A 805 -6.83 -13.63 -25.98
N VAL A 806 -7.79 -14.38 -26.52
CA VAL A 806 -7.98 -15.80 -26.21
C VAL A 806 -6.71 -16.61 -26.57
N SER A 807 -6.14 -16.38 -27.75
CA SER A 807 -4.92 -17.07 -28.20
C SER A 807 -3.72 -16.78 -27.27
N ILE A 808 -3.63 -15.57 -26.70
CA ILE A 808 -2.62 -15.24 -25.67
C ILE A 808 -2.84 -16.07 -24.40
N VAL A 809 -4.08 -16.17 -23.91
CA VAL A 809 -4.41 -17.00 -22.73
C VAL A 809 -4.12 -18.47 -23.01
N GLU A 810 -4.41 -18.98 -24.21
CA GLU A 810 -4.09 -20.35 -24.62
C GLU A 810 -2.60 -20.62 -24.64
N HIS A 811 -1.80 -19.66 -25.12
CA HIS A 811 -0.36 -19.79 -25.13
C HIS A 811 0.20 -19.89 -23.70
N GLN A 812 -0.30 -19.04 -22.79
CA GLN A 812 0.08 -19.10 -21.38
C GLN A 812 -0.39 -20.40 -20.71
N ALA A 813 -1.60 -20.85 -21.01
CA ALA A 813 -2.10 -22.13 -20.53
C ALA A 813 -1.16 -23.27 -20.98
N ALA A 814 -0.79 -23.33 -22.25
CA ALA A 814 0.11 -24.35 -22.77
C ALA A 814 1.51 -24.29 -22.11
N GLU A 815 2.08 -23.09 -21.92
CA GLU A 815 3.38 -22.90 -21.23
C GLU A 815 3.35 -23.45 -19.80
N HIS A 816 2.24 -23.25 -19.10
CA HIS A 816 2.03 -23.71 -17.73
C HIS A 816 1.39 -25.10 -17.63
N ARG A 817 1.21 -25.82 -18.76
CA ARG A 817 0.59 -27.15 -18.86
C ARG A 817 -0.88 -27.21 -18.40
N TYR A 818 -1.62 -26.15 -18.67
CA TYR A 818 -3.08 -26.08 -18.60
C TYR A 818 -3.72 -26.22 -19.99
N GLU A 819 -4.94 -26.74 -20.01
CA GLU A 819 -5.76 -26.92 -21.22
C GLU A 819 -7.12 -26.25 -21.01
N LEU A 820 -7.52 -25.36 -21.93
CA LEU A 820 -8.83 -24.73 -21.90
C LEU A 820 -9.89 -25.65 -22.49
N SER A 821 -10.99 -25.86 -21.77
CA SER A 821 -12.14 -26.57 -22.33
C SER A 821 -12.80 -25.76 -23.46
N GLU A 822 -13.48 -26.44 -24.39
CA GLU A 822 -14.19 -25.77 -25.51
C GLU A 822 -15.21 -24.74 -25.02
N ARG A 823 -15.84 -25.01 -23.87
CA ARG A 823 -16.76 -24.07 -23.21
C ARG A 823 -16.01 -22.88 -22.64
N ALA A 824 -14.89 -23.09 -21.95
CA ALA A 824 -14.05 -22.02 -21.42
C ALA A 824 -13.56 -21.08 -22.52
N ARG A 825 -13.07 -21.65 -23.63
CA ARG A 825 -12.62 -20.91 -24.82
C ARG A 825 -13.74 -20.02 -25.40
N THR A 826 -14.95 -20.56 -25.52
CA THR A 826 -16.12 -19.83 -26.03
C THR A 826 -16.52 -18.68 -25.10
N GLU A 827 -16.61 -18.94 -23.79
CA GLU A 827 -17.00 -17.93 -22.81
C GLU A 827 -15.92 -16.84 -22.65
N LEU A 828 -14.65 -17.21 -22.77
CA LEU A 828 -13.49 -16.31 -22.72
C LEU A 828 -13.47 -15.36 -23.92
N SER A 829 -13.79 -15.87 -25.11
CA SER A 829 -13.99 -15.02 -26.30
C SER A 829 -15.12 -14.00 -26.09
N GLY A 830 -16.25 -14.46 -25.54
CA GLY A 830 -17.37 -13.57 -25.20
C GLY A 830 -17.00 -12.55 -24.12
N PHE A 831 -16.18 -12.94 -23.15
CA PHE A 831 -15.67 -12.06 -22.09
C PHE A 831 -14.84 -10.91 -22.66
N PHE A 832 -13.81 -11.21 -23.46
CA PHE A 832 -12.97 -10.19 -24.08
C PHE A 832 -13.72 -9.33 -25.09
N ALA A 833 -14.73 -9.89 -25.80
CA ALA A 833 -15.55 -9.13 -26.74
C ALA A 833 -16.40 -8.03 -26.06
N ARG A 834 -16.72 -8.18 -24.76
CA ARG A 834 -17.50 -7.19 -23.99
C ARG A 834 -16.62 -6.11 -23.34
N MET A 835 -15.30 -6.26 -23.39
CA MET A 835 -14.36 -5.35 -22.74
C MET A 835 -14.21 -4.06 -23.57
N PRO A 836 -14.40 -2.87 -22.96
CA PRO A 836 -14.25 -1.61 -23.68
C PRO A 836 -12.79 -1.38 -24.07
N ARG A 837 -12.54 -1.09 -25.35
CA ARG A 837 -11.22 -0.78 -25.91
C ARG A 837 -10.97 0.72 -25.93
N THR A 838 -10.87 1.30 -24.74
CA THR A 838 -10.59 2.73 -24.57
C THR A 838 -9.09 2.97 -24.44
N GLU A 839 -8.70 4.24 -24.39
CA GLU A 839 -7.34 4.65 -24.03
C GLU A 839 -6.94 4.03 -22.67
N GLY A 840 -5.74 3.45 -22.60
CA GLY A 840 -5.27 2.72 -21.41
C GLY A 840 -5.69 1.24 -21.33
N PHE A 841 -6.37 0.70 -22.35
CA PHE A 841 -6.72 -0.72 -22.39
C PHE A 841 -5.49 -1.64 -22.31
N GLY A 842 -5.47 -2.56 -21.34
CA GLY A 842 -4.30 -3.36 -20.98
C GLY A 842 -3.92 -4.50 -21.94
N ASN A 843 -4.76 -4.84 -22.92
CA ASN A 843 -4.47 -5.85 -23.96
C ASN A 843 -3.89 -7.16 -23.41
N GLY A 844 -2.69 -7.55 -23.85
CA GLY A 844 -2.02 -8.77 -23.39
C GLY A 844 -1.79 -8.79 -21.88
N ARG A 845 -1.62 -7.64 -21.22
CA ARG A 845 -1.56 -7.56 -19.74
C ARG A 845 -2.87 -8.02 -19.12
N SER A 846 -4.00 -7.59 -19.67
CA SER A 846 -5.32 -8.03 -19.23
C SER A 846 -5.53 -9.53 -19.51
N ALA A 847 -5.06 -10.05 -20.64
CA ALA A 847 -5.09 -11.49 -20.91
C ALA A 847 -4.28 -12.29 -19.86
N ARG A 848 -3.08 -11.83 -19.48
CA ARG A 848 -2.29 -12.47 -18.41
C ARG A 848 -3.00 -12.46 -17.07
N GLN A 849 -3.61 -11.33 -16.72
CA GLN A 849 -4.37 -11.20 -15.47
C GLN A 849 -5.58 -12.14 -15.46
N VAL A 850 -6.30 -12.25 -16.58
CA VAL A 850 -7.41 -13.18 -16.73
C VAL A 850 -6.94 -14.63 -16.59
N PHE A 851 -5.83 -15.01 -17.23
CA PHE A 851 -5.25 -16.34 -17.07
C PHE A 851 -4.88 -16.65 -15.61
N GLN A 852 -4.21 -15.72 -14.93
CA GLN A 852 -3.86 -15.87 -13.51
C GLN A 852 -5.12 -16.10 -12.66
N GLU A 853 -6.14 -15.28 -12.85
CA GLU A 853 -7.39 -15.40 -12.10
C GLU A 853 -8.13 -16.73 -12.41
N MET A 854 -8.06 -17.20 -13.66
CA MET A 854 -8.56 -18.52 -14.04
C MET A 854 -7.81 -19.65 -13.32
N THR A 855 -6.48 -19.57 -13.20
CA THR A 855 -5.72 -20.58 -12.44
C THR A 855 -6.04 -20.56 -10.94
N GLU A 856 -6.26 -19.37 -10.36
CA GLU A 856 -6.65 -19.23 -8.95
C GLU A 856 -8.04 -19.84 -8.68
N ARG A 857 -9.02 -19.60 -9.57
CA ARG A 857 -10.35 -20.22 -9.46
C ARG A 857 -10.32 -21.72 -9.72
N GLN A 858 -9.53 -22.17 -10.68
CA GLN A 858 -9.35 -23.60 -10.95
C GLN A 858 -8.77 -24.31 -9.72
N ALA A 859 -7.79 -23.72 -9.05
CA ALA A 859 -7.22 -24.28 -7.82
C ALA A 859 -8.27 -24.42 -6.71
N GLN A 860 -9.18 -23.44 -6.57
CA GLN A 860 -10.30 -23.52 -5.63
C GLN A 860 -11.28 -24.64 -6.01
N ARG A 861 -11.70 -24.69 -7.28
CA ARG A 861 -12.61 -25.74 -7.80
C ARG A 861 -12.04 -27.14 -7.61
N VAL A 862 -10.75 -27.35 -7.89
CA VAL A 862 -10.10 -28.66 -7.74
C VAL A 862 -9.93 -29.04 -6.28
N ALA A 863 -9.66 -28.08 -5.38
CA ALA A 863 -9.55 -28.33 -3.95
C ALA A 863 -10.86 -28.84 -3.32
N GLU A 864 -12.01 -28.56 -3.94
CA GLU A 864 -13.33 -29.01 -3.49
C GLU A 864 -13.70 -30.42 -4.01
N LEU A 865 -12.92 -30.99 -4.94
CA LEU A 865 -13.15 -32.35 -5.45
C LEU A 865 -12.70 -33.41 -4.44
N ALA A 866 -13.56 -34.40 -4.17
CA ALA A 866 -13.27 -35.47 -3.22
C ALA A 866 -12.14 -36.43 -3.68
N ASP A 867 -11.93 -36.56 -5.00
CA ASP A 867 -10.87 -37.37 -5.61
C ASP A 867 -10.46 -36.75 -6.96
N PRO A 868 -9.56 -35.74 -6.96
CA PRO A 868 -9.17 -35.02 -8.16
C PRO A 868 -8.28 -35.88 -9.07
N ARG A 869 -8.63 -35.98 -10.35
CA ARG A 869 -7.86 -36.73 -11.35
C ARG A 869 -6.81 -35.82 -11.99
N PRO A 870 -5.74 -36.39 -12.59
CA PRO A 870 -4.74 -35.61 -13.31
C PRO A 870 -5.33 -34.68 -14.39
N GLU A 871 -6.42 -35.09 -15.04
CA GLU A 871 -7.17 -34.29 -16.01
C GLU A 871 -7.77 -33.02 -15.38
N ASP A 872 -8.25 -33.11 -14.13
CA ASP A 872 -8.89 -31.98 -13.44
C ASP A 872 -7.84 -30.95 -12.99
N LEU A 873 -6.59 -31.38 -12.76
CA LEU A 873 -5.46 -30.52 -12.40
C LEU A 873 -4.95 -29.65 -13.56
N VAL A 874 -5.17 -30.07 -14.80
CA VAL A 874 -4.73 -29.36 -16.00
C VAL A 874 -5.87 -28.65 -16.74
N ALA A 875 -7.14 -28.99 -16.48
CA ALA A 875 -8.28 -28.40 -17.17
C ALA A 875 -8.71 -27.04 -16.58
N LEU A 876 -8.71 -25.99 -17.40
CA LEU A 876 -9.36 -24.71 -17.15
C LEU A 876 -10.76 -24.70 -17.75
N GLU A 877 -11.75 -24.54 -16.89
CA GLU A 877 -13.17 -24.63 -17.23
C GLU A 877 -13.83 -23.25 -17.32
N ALA A 878 -15.04 -23.21 -17.89
CA ALA A 878 -15.81 -21.98 -18.03
C ALA A 878 -16.12 -21.31 -16.68
N ASP A 879 -16.32 -22.12 -15.64
CA ASP A 879 -16.62 -21.63 -14.30
C ASP A 879 -15.40 -20.98 -13.62
N ASP A 880 -14.20 -21.15 -14.19
CA ASP A 880 -12.96 -20.53 -13.69
C ASP A 880 -12.79 -19.08 -14.20
N LEU A 881 -13.65 -18.60 -15.11
CA LEU A 881 -13.53 -17.24 -15.67
C LEU A 881 -13.81 -16.11 -14.65
N PRO A 882 -13.16 -14.94 -14.81
CA PRO A 882 -13.48 -13.71 -14.08
C PRO A 882 -14.94 -13.31 -14.18
N SER A 883 -15.50 -12.88 -13.05
CA SER A 883 -16.77 -12.16 -13.05
C SER A 883 -16.62 -10.81 -13.77
N PRO A 884 -17.56 -10.38 -14.63
CA PRO A 884 -17.44 -9.16 -15.45
C PRO A 884 -17.22 -7.84 -14.68
N THR A 885 -17.42 -7.83 -13.37
CA THR A 885 -17.30 -6.65 -12.50
C THR A 885 -15.88 -6.47 -11.92
N ALA A 886 -15.00 -7.47 -12.04
CA ALA A 886 -13.74 -7.54 -11.29
C ALA A 886 -12.55 -6.77 -11.93
N LEU A 887 -12.58 -6.40 -13.22
CA LEU A 887 -11.44 -5.82 -13.94
C LEU A 887 -11.52 -4.30 -14.19
N ARG A 888 -12.28 -3.56 -13.36
CA ARG A 888 -12.23 -2.08 -13.37
C ARG A 888 -11.26 -1.59 -12.29
N THR A 889 -9.97 -1.70 -12.56
CA THR A 889 -8.89 -1.04 -11.81
C THR A 889 -7.87 -0.52 -12.80
#